data_AF-A0A7J6WNZ4-F1
#
_entry.id   AF-A0A7J6WNZ4-F1
#
_cell.length_a   1.000
_cell.length_b   1.000
_cell.length_c   1.000
_cell.angle_alpha   90.00
_cell.angle_beta   90.00
_cell.angle_gamma   90.00
#
_symmetry.space_group_name_H-M   'P 1'
#
loop_
_entity.id
_entity.type
_entity.pdbx_description
1 polymer ?
#
loop_
_entity_poly.entity_id
_entity_poly.type
_entity_poly.pdbx_seq_one_letter_code
_entity_poly.pdbx_strand_id
1 'polypeptide(L)'
;MEKWISKEGNFLLLFILEQAIKEGNWTIGGVADASLLFSWNVGKKIVLLVPSLVKCLATPLQPQYKGGIITNPEFSNGLEGWSQFGNGKMEMRISKEGNAFAVAHTRNKPYDSFSQKVSEESEAVTVIVKTKRGYSIAGAVVAESGCWSMVKGGLTVESSGPSELYFESKNTTVEIWVDSVSLKPFTKDQWRSHQVQSIEKIRKTKVRIQATNAQGESLSGAIISVKQKKASFPLGSAINKLILDNPAYQNWFTSRFTVTTFTNEMKWYSTEKSPGSEDYSIPDAMLKFAKQHGISVRGHNILWDAKKLQPRWVQSLPADQLRAATEKRINSVVSRYANQLIAWDVVNENMHYSFFEDTFGKNFSALVFHKTHKLDSKATLFLNEYNTLENNEDVKANPKMYLKKLREIQSLQEKSAQIGIGVESRFEPTPNIPYMRSALDTLAAAGLPIWLTELYIPPSQNQAHYLEEILREAHSHPSVHGVVIWPWLHSNDCGYKMCLTDANFKNYPAGDVVDKLIHEWTHKNMVEVVTDCNGFFETFLYHGDYDCLAAPLQPQYKGGIILNPEFNDGLQGWSQFGNGKLEKRVSKEGNAFVVAHTRNEPYDSFSQKLYMHKGMHYTFSAWIQVSEGSETVTAIVKTRRGYKTLGTVVAKSGCWSMLKGGLTAESSGPSELYFESKSTNVEMWMDSVSLQPFTKEQWRSHQVQRIEMMRKTKVKIQATNAQGESLSGAIISIKQKTGSFLFGSVINKPILDNPAYQNWFTSRFTVTTFGNEMKWYSTENSPGKEDYSVPDAMLKLAKQHGIFVRGHNILWDDDKNQPWWVKSLPADQLRAATEKRINSVVSRYANQLIAWDVVNENMHYSFFEDRFGKNFSAYVFQKTHKLDPKTTLFLNEYNTLECKDDKTNPNMYLQKLREIQSLQDKTAQIGIGVESHFGATPNIPYMRSALDTLATAGLPIWLTELDLPYSQKQAQYLEELLREAQSHPAVKGIVLWTASPPNECSMMCLTDSNFKNSPTGDVVDKLLHEWTHKNLAEVRTDSNGFFETSLYHGDYDMTIVHPTKNVSLSQSFNVAPTGIPGDGRCLFRSVIHGACLRSGKPSPSESLQKDLADDLRVKVVDEFVKRRADTEWFLEGDFDSYVMQMRQPHIWGGEPELVMSSHVLQMPITVYMRDQNSGSIRIIAEYGKEYGKENPIRVLYHGYGHYDALQSSFGATQSKLHMKR
;
A
#
# COMPACT_ATOMS: atom_id res chain seq x y z
N MET A 1 -48.03 -18.81 -10.41
CA MET A 1 -46.90 -17.86 -10.42
C MET A 1 -47.28 -16.55 -9.71
N GLU A 2 -48.45 -15.97 -10.00
CA GLU A 2 -48.95 -14.74 -9.34
C GLU A 2 -48.91 -14.78 -7.80
N LYS A 3 -49.38 -15.88 -7.16
CA LYS A 3 -49.30 -16.09 -5.69
C LYS A 3 -47.88 -16.06 -5.09
N TRP A 4 -46.83 -16.08 -5.92
CA TRP A 4 -45.43 -15.92 -5.51
C TRP A 4 -45.00 -14.46 -5.70
N ILE A 5 -45.26 -13.87 -6.87
CA ILE A 5 -44.95 -12.46 -7.20
C ILE A 5 -45.70 -11.50 -6.27
N SER A 6 -46.96 -11.77 -5.94
CA SER A 6 -47.77 -10.99 -5.00
C SER A 6 -47.28 -11.08 -3.55
N LYS A 7 -46.40 -12.04 -3.23
CA LYS A 7 -45.86 -12.27 -1.89
C LYS A 7 -44.51 -11.57 -1.67
N GLU A 8 -43.77 -11.30 -2.73
CA GLU A 8 -42.52 -10.51 -2.69
C GLU A 8 -42.70 -9.05 -3.14
N GLY A 9 -43.88 -8.68 -3.67
CA GLY A 9 -44.22 -7.29 -4.01
C GLY A 9 -43.46 -6.73 -5.22
N ASN A 10 -43.02 -7.60 -6.13
CA ASN A 10 -42.13 -7.24 -7.23
C ASN A 10 -42.90 -6.77 -8.48
N PHE A 11 -43.57 -5.62 -8.37
CA PHE A 11 -44.47 -5.07 -9.40
C PHE A 11 -43.82 -4.87 -10.77
N LEU A 12 -42.52 -4.60 -10.84
CA LEU A 12 -41.81 -4.46 -12.11
C LEU A 12 -41.81 -5.77 -12.92
N LEU A 13 -41.66 -6.92 -12.23
CA LEU A 13 -41.75 -8.24 -12.86
C LEU A 13 -43.17 -8.53 -13.35
N LEU A 14 -44.19 -8.09 -12.61
CA LEU A 14 -45.59 -8.23 -13.02
C LEU A 14 -45.88 -7.41 -14.29
N PHE A 15 -45.44 -6.15 -14.34
CA PHE A 15 -45.61 -5.27 -15.50
C PHE A 15 -44.89 -5.81 -16.76
N ILE A 16 -43.67 -6.33 -16.60
CA ILE A 16 -42.91 -6.97 -17.69
C ILE A 16 -43.63 -8.23 -18.18
N LEU A 17 -44.19 -9.05 -17.27
CA LEU A 17 -44.97 -10.23 -17.64
C LEU A 17 -46.30 -9.88 -18.32
N GLU A 18 -47.03 -8.86 -17.87
CA GLU A 18 -48.27 -8.42 -18.53
C GLU A 18 -48.03 -7.93 -19.96
N GLN A 19 -46.93 -7.22 -20.22
CA GLN A 19 -46.55 -6.81 -21.59
C GLN A 19 -46.12 -8.02 -22.43
N ALA A 20 -45.23 -8.88 -21.90
CA ALA A 20 -44.76 -10.08 -22.61
C ALA A 20 -45.90 -11.07 -22.95
N ILE A 21 -46.93 -11.14 -22.11
CA ILE A 21 -48.13 -11.96 -22.36
C ILE A 21 -49.04 -11.30 -23.41
N LYS A 22 -49.18 -9.97 -23.41
CA LYS A 22 -49.92 -9.24 -24.47
C LYS A 22 -49.27 -9.34 -25.85
N GLU A 23 -47.94 -9.51 -25.92
CA GLU A 23 -47.18 -9.71 -27.16
C GLU A 23 -47.07 -11.20 -27.58
N GLY A 24 -47.60 -12.12 -26.78
CA GLY A 24 -48.11 -13.43 -27.24
C GLY A 24 -47.09 -14.49 -27.70
N ASN A 25 -45.78 -14.34 -27.44
CA ASN A 25 -44.74 -15.23 -27.99
C ASN A 25 -43.65 -15.66 -26.98
N TRP A 26 -44.05 -16.19 -25.81
CA TRP A 26 -43.10 -16.66 -24.78
C TRP A 26 -43.49 -18.00 -24.16
N THR A 27 -42.49 -18.85 -23.89
CA THR A 27 -42.62 -20.08 -23.12
C THR A 27 -41.60 -20.13 -21.98
N ILE A 28 -41.98 -20.80 -20.88
CA ILE A 28 -41.20 -20.87 -19.63
C ILE A 28 -40.45 -22.20 -19.56
N GLY A 29 -39.12 -22.13 -19.47
CA GLY A 29 -38.27 -23.27 -19.13
C GLY A 29 -38.18 -23.48 -17.62
N GLY A 30 -37.88 -24.72 -17.19
CA GLY A 30 -37.79 -25.09 -15.78
C GLY A 30 -36.76 -24.29 -14.98
N VAL A 31 -36.99 -24.18 -13.67
CA VAL A 31 -36.13 -23.42 -12.74
C VAL A 31 -34.88 -24.22 -12.38
N ALA A 32 -33.72 -23.56 -12.45
CA ALA A 32 -32.45 -24.01 -11.87
C ALA A 32 -31.73 -22.79 -11.27
N ASP A 33 -30.98 -22.99 -10.19
CA ASP A 33 -30.07 -22.02 -9.54
C ASP A 33 -30.60 -20.57 -9.53
N ALA A 34 -31.72 -20.38 -8.82
CA ALA A 34 -32.45 -19.11 -8.63
C ALA A 34 -32.83 -18.33 -9.91
N SER A 35 -32.73 -18.97 -11.07
CA SER A 35 -32.86 -18.32 -12.39
C SER A 35 -34.17 -18.72 -13.09
N LEU A 36 -34.91 -17.74 -13.60
CA LEU A 36 -36.07 -17.95 -14.46
C LEU A 36 -35.63 -17.97 -15.93
N LEU A 37 -35.86 -19.11 -16.61
CA LEU A 37 -35.52 -19.31 -18.02
C LEU A 37 -36.71 -18.99 -18.93
N PHE A 38 -36.58 -17.93 -19.72
CA PHE A 38 -37.52 -17.58 -20.78
C PHE A 38 -36.90 -17.85 -22.15
N SER A 39 -37.67 -18.47 -23.04
CA SER A 39 -37.28 -18.68 -24.45
C SER A 39 -38.16 -17.86 -25.39
N TRP A 40 -37.52 -17.04 -26.22
CA TRP A 40 -38.11 -16.38 -27.38
C TRP A 40 -37.73 -17.13 -28.66
N ASN A 41 -38.49 -16.93 -29.73
CA ASN A 41 -38.17 -17.53 -31.03
C ASN A 41 -36.84 -16.98 -31.59
N VAL A 42 -36.16 -17.76 -32.41
CA VAL A 42 -34.82 -17.46 -32.97
C VAL A 42 -33.68 -17.44 -31.92
N GLY A 43 -33.59 -18.52 -31.13
CA GLY A 43 -32.30 -19.11 -30.71
C GLY A 43 -31.45 -18.38 -29.64
N LYS A 44 -31.80 -17.16 -29.23
CA LYS A 44 -31.09 -16.44 -28.15
C LYS A 44 -31.70 -16.74 -26.79
N LYS A 45 -30.94 -17.38 -25.90
CA LYS A 45 -31.27 -17.47 -24.47
C LYS A 45 -30.95 -16.14 -23.78
N ILE A 46 -31.91 -15.56 -23.08
CA ILE A 46 -31.69 -14.41 -22.19
C ILE A 46 -31.65 -14.93 -20.76
N VAL A 47 -30.53 -14.76 -20.07
CA VAL A 47 -30.36 -15.11 -18.65
C VAL A 47 -30.40 -13.82 -17.84
N LEU A 48 -31.49 -13.60 -17.11
CA LEU A 48 -31.67 -12.45 -16.24
C LEU A 48 -30.97 -12.68 -14.89
N LEU A 49 -29.69 -12.33 -14.82
CA LEU A 49 -28.92 -12.34 -13.57
C LEU A 49 -29.30 -11.14 -12.69
N VAL A 50 -30.02 -11.41 -11.61
CA VAL A 50 -30.29 -10.43 -10.55
C VAL A 50 -29.12 -10.43 -9.54
N PRO A 51 -28.40 -9.31 -9.35
CA PRO A 51 -27.20 -9.28 -8.52
C PRO A 51 -27.52 -9.19 -7.02
N SER A 52 -27.78 -10.34 -6.36
CA SER A 52 -27.90 -10.42 -4.90
C SER A 52 -26.60 -9.98 -4.20
N LEU A 53 -26.70 -9.61 -2.91
CA LEU A 53 -25.55 -9.20 -2.10
C LEU A 53 -24.95 -10.36 -1.30
N VAL A 54 -25.72 -11.42 -1.09
CA VAL A 54 -25.18 -12.69 -0.64
C VAL A 54 -24.28 -13.23 -1.75
N LYS A 55 -22.97 -13.25 -1.49
CA LYS A 55 -22.09 -14.18 -2.21
C LYS A 55 -22.60 -15.57 -1.87
N CYS A 56 -23.39 -16.16 -2.75
CA CYS A 56 -23.75 -17.56 -2.64
C CYS A 56 -22.48 -18.37 -2.88
N LEU A 57 -21.78 -18.70 -1.79
CA LEU A 57 -20.53 -19.42 -1.85
C LEU A 57 -20.86 -20.90 -2.08
N ALA A 58 -20.51 -21.42 -3.26
CA ALA A 58 -20.62 -22.84 -3.57
C ALA A 58 -19.72 -23.69 -2.66
N THR A 59 -18.56 -23.15 -2.27
CA THR A 59 -17.66 -23.72 -1.27
C THR A 59 -17.35 -22.71 -0.16
N PRO A 60 -17.26 -23.14 1.10
CA PRO A 60 -17.02 -22.26 2.25
C PRO A 60 -15.59 -21.70 2.28
N LEU A 61 -15.37 -20.67 3.10
CA LEU A 61 -14.08 -19.99 3.24
C LEU A 61 -13.34 -20.49 4.49
N GLN A 62 -12.04 -20.70 4.34
CA GLN A 62 -11.15 -21.15 5.41
C GLN A 62 -11.13 -20.19 6.62
N PRO A 63 -11.05 -20.72 7.86
CA PRO A 63 -11.17 -19.92 9.09
C PRO A 63 -10.01 -18.94 9.30
N GLN A 64 -10.34 -17.65 9.51
CA GLN A 64 -9.37 -16.53 9.53
C GLN A 64 -8.21 -16.70 10.55
N TYR A 65 -8.40 -17.47 11.63
CA TYR A 65 -7.34 -17.75 12.62
C TYR A 65 -7.10 -19.25 12.88
N LYS A 66 -7.45 -20.14 11.93
CA LYS A 66 -7.30 -21.61 12.05
C LYS A 66 -7.89 -22.16 13.36
N GLY A 67 -9.17 -21.85 13.61
CA GLY A 67 -9.85 -22.13 14.89
C GLY A 67 -9.54 -21.14 16.00
N GLY A 68 -8.26 -20.91 16.33
CA GLY A 68 -7.86 -20.01 17.41
C GLY A 68 -7.97 -20.69 18.78
N ILE A 69 -9.05 -20.44 19.54
CA ILE A 69 -9.39 -21.20 20.77
C ILE A 69 -10.50 -22.24 20.56
N ILE A 70 -10.95 -22.42 19.32
CA ILE A 70 -11.95 -23.42 18.93
C ILE A 70 -11.26 -24.77 18.67
N THR A 71 -11.73 -25.81 19.37
CA THR A 71 -11.32 -27.21 19.21
C THR A 71 -12.02 -27.80 17.98
N ASN A 72 -11.32 -28.63 17.20
CA ASN A 72 -11.88 -29.25 15.98
C ASN A 72 -12.65 -28.23 15.10
N PRO A 73 -12.00 -27.13 14.67
CA PRO A 73 -12.66 -25.95 14.10
C PRO A 73 -13.19 -26.12 12.67
N GLU A 74 -12.88 -27.26 12.04
CA GLU A 74 -13.17 -27.61 10.63
C GLU A 74 -13.83 -29.01 10.55
N PHE A 75 -14.35 -29.51 11.68
CA PHE A 75 -15.00 -30.83 11.85
C PHE A 75 -14.22 -32.04 11.27
N SER A 76 -12.90 -31.92 11.09
CA SER A 76 -12.03 -32.94 10.51
C SER A 76 -11.99 -34.23 11.33
N ASN A 77 -12.19 -34.12 12.65
CA ASN A 77 -12.32 -35.25 13.58
C ASN A 77 -13.79 -35.60 13.85
N GLY A 78 -14.69 -35.33 12.90
CA GLY A 78 -16.13 -35.42 13.10
C GLY A 78 -16.60 -34.37 14.10
N LEU A 79 -17.34 -34.78 15.13
CA LEU A 79 -17.94 -33.90 16.14
C LEU A 79 -17.16 -33.82 17.46
N GLU A 80 -15.90 -34.27 17.49
CA GLU A 80 -15.04 -34.17 18.67
C GLU A 80 -14.95 -32.72 19.18
N GLY A 81 -15.11 -32.50 20.48
CA GLY A 81 -15.10 -31.17 21.09
C GLY A 81 -16.37 -30.33 20.89
N TRP A 82 -17.38 -30.83 20.18
CA TRP A 82 -18.69 -30.20 20.02
C TRP A 82 -19.78 -30.98 20.76
N SER A 83 -20.94 -30.38 20.97
CA SER A 83 -22.06 -30.95 21.71
C SER A 83 -23.40 -30.47 21.14
N GLN A 84 -24.44 -31.29 21.31
CA GLN A 84 -25.81 -30.86 21.03
C GLN A 84 -26.22 -29.74 21.99
N PHE A 85 -26.96 -28.74 21.51
CA PHE A 85 -27.69 -27.83 22.39
C PHE A 85 -29.20 -27.83 22.13
N GLY A 86 -29.97 -27.63 23.21
CA GLY A 86 -31.41 -27.74 23.18
C GLY A 86 -31.84 -29.16 22.80
N ASN A 87 -33.00 -29.24 22.15
CA ASN A 87 -33.65 -30.49 21.77
C ASN A 87 -33.49 -30.85 20.28
N GLY A 88 -32.70 -30.07 19.53
CA GLY A 88 -32.38 -30.36 18.13
C GLY A 88 -31.39 -31.51 18.02
N LYS A 89 -31.39 -32.22 16.90
CA LYS A 89 -30.38 -33.25 16.63
C LYS A 89 -29.17 -32.66 15.92
N MET A 90 -28.00 -33.17 16.27
CA MET A 90 -26.71 -32.78 15.73
C MET A 90 -26.09 -33.96 14.99
N GLU A 91 -25.65 -33.75 13.74
CA GLU A 91 -24.88 -34.74 12.98
C GLU A 91 -23.77 -34.06 12.15
N MET A 92 -22.79 -34.84 11.71
CA MET A 92 -21.78 -34.40 10.72
C MET A 92 -22.19 -34.92 9.35
N ARG A 93 -22.16 -34.05 8.34
CA ARG A 93 -22.33 -34.42 6.93
C ARG A 93 -21.07 -34.07 6.15
N ILE A 94 -20.81 -34.83 5.09
CA ILE A 94 -19.71 -34.56 4.15
C ILE A 94 -20.30 -33.96 2.88
N SER A 95 -19.71 -32.87 2.39
CA SER A 95 -20.13 -32.21 1.14
C SER A 95 -19.72 -33.05 -0.07
N LYS A 96 -20.24 -32.74 -1.27
CA LYS A 96 -19.87 -33.48 -2.51
C LYS A 96 -18.39 -33.33 -2.87
N GLU A 97 -17.77 -32.28 -2.34
CA GLU A 97 -16.37 -31.88 -2.49
C GLU A 97 -15.46 -32.50 -1.41
N GLY A 98 -16.03 -33.22 -0.44
CA GLY A 98 -15.30 -33.94 0.61
C GLY A 98 -15.11 -33.18 1.93
N ASN A 99 -15.65 -31.96 2.07
CA ASN A 99 -15.51 -31.18 3.31
C ASN A 99 -16.51 -31.66 4.38
N ALA A 100 -16.07 -31.80 5.63
CA ALA A 100 -16.94 -32.15 6.75
C ALA A 100 -17.60 -30.89 7.33
N PHE A 101 -18.90 -30.94 7.61
CA PHE A 101 -19.63 -29.84 8.23
C PHE A 101 -20.65 -30.34 9.25
N ALA A 102 -20.88 -29.56 10.31
CA ALA A 102 -21.87 -29.86 11.33
C ALA A 102 -23.27 -29.35 10.92
N VAL A 103 -24.28 -30.16 11.22
CA VAL A 103 -25.70 -29.88 10.92
C VAL A 103 -26.54 -29.99 12.18
N ALA A 104 -27.34 -28.95 12.47
CA ALA A 104 -28.44 -29.02 13.41
C ALA A 104 -29.77 -29.18 12.67
N HIS A 105 -30.54 -30.20 13.01
CA HIS A 105 -31.82 -30.55 12.39
C HIS A 105 -32.87 -30.97 13.43
N THR A 106 -34.12 -31.21 13.00
CA THR A 106 -35.24 -31.58 13.91
C THR A 106 -35.42 -30.57 15.06
N ARG A 107 -35.37 -29.28 14.70
CA ARG A 107 -35.32 -28.14 15.63
C ARG A 107 -36.74 -27.68 15.98
N ASN A 108 -37.08 -27.65 17.27
CA ASN A 108 -38.42 -27.32 17.77
C ASN A 108 -38.48 -25.90 18.33
N LYS A 109 -37.44 -25.50 19.07
CA LYS A 109 -37.22 -24.14 19.53
C LYS A 109 -36.23 -23.43 18.61
N PRO A 110 -36.29 -22.09 18.55
CA PRO A 110 -35.28 -21.30 17.85
C PRO A 110 -33.84 -21.71 18.20
N TYR A 111 -33.60 -22.09 19.46
CA TYR A 111 -32.26 -22.39 19.98
C TYR A 111 -31.83 -23.86 19.94
N ASP A 112 -32.60 -24.71 19.28
CA ASP A 112 -32.20 -26.11 19.10
C ASP A 112 -31.06 -26.17 18.07
N SER A 113 -29.86 -26.59 18.47
CA SER A 113 -28.63 -26.39 17.69
C SER A 113 -27.46 -27.31 18.12
N PHE A 114 -26.23 -26.90 17.82
CA PHE A 114 -25.02 -27.45 18.41
C PHE A 114 -24.09 -26.33 18.88
N SER A 115 -23.19 -26.69 19.78
CA SER A 115 -22.37 -25.77 20.55
C SER A 115 -21.00 -26.37 20.85
N GLN A 116 -20.04 -25.52 21.18
CA GLN A 116 -18.76 -25.94 21.71
C GLN A 116 -18.47 -25.19 23.00
N LYS A 117 -18.28 -25.97 24.07
CA LYS A 117 -17.79 -25.55 25.38
C LYS A 117 -16.36 -24.97 25.32
N VAL A 118 -16.23 -23.80 24.70
CA VAL A 118 -15.32 -22.78 25.22
C VAL A 118 -15.68 -22.48 26.68
N SER A 119 -16.98 -22.51 27.09
CA SER A 119 -17.62 -23.25 28.24
C SER A 119 -19.07 -22.82 28.67
N GLU A 120 -20.16 -23.55 28.32
CA GLU A 120 -21.61 -23.42 28.75
C GLU A 120 -22.44 -22.14 28.30
N GLU A 121 -23.59 -22.05 27.56
CA GLU A 121 -24.64 -22.87 26.85
C GLU A 121 -25.68 -21.94 26.06
N SER A 122 -26.56 -22.42 25.14
CA SER A 122 -26.88 -21.75 23.82
C SER A 122 -28.32 -21.14 23.47
N GLU A 123 -28.63 -20.70 22.20
CA GLU A 123 -29.56 -19.57 21.72
C GLU A 123 -30.03 -19.43 20.17
N ALA A 124 -30.64 -18.31 19.61
CA ALA A 124 -31.27 -18.18 18.21
C ALA A 124 -31.55 -16.77 17.42
N VAL A 125 -31.28 -16.29 16.13
CA VAL A 125 -30.35 -16.42 14.92
C VAL A 125 -29.11 -15.45 14.99
N THR A 126 -27.90 -15.95 15.25
CA THR A 126 -26.65 -15.23 15.57
C THR A 126 -25.49 -16.24 15.72
N VAL A 127 -24.30 -15.78 16.07
CA VAL A 127 -23.37 -16.45 16.97
C VAL A 127 -23.28 -15.58 18.23
N ILE A 128 -23.89 -15.99 19.33
CA ILE A 128 -23.75 -15.32 20.64
C ILE A 128 -22.62 -16.02 21.43
N VAL A 129 -22.26 -15.44 22.56
CA VAL A 129 -21.55 -16.13 23.64
C VAL A 129 -22.36 -15.96 24.94
N LYS A 130 -22.73 -17.06 25.61
CA LYS A 130 -23.27 -16.99 26.98
C LYS A 130 -22.09 -16.82 27.90
N THR A 131 -22.25 -15.97 28.90
CA THR A 131 -21.30 -15.78 29.99
C THR A 131 -22.05 -15.91 31.32
N LYS A 132 -21.33 -15.89 32.44
CA LYS A 132 -21.93 -15.77 33.78
C LYS A 132 -22.82 -14.53 33.99
N ARG A 133 -22.81 -13.54 33.09
CA ARG A 133 -23.66 -12.33 33.16
C ARG A 133 -24.87 -12.35 32.21
N GLY A 134 -24.97 -13.31 31.30
CA GLY A 134 -26.03 -13.39 30.30
C GLY A 134 -25.52 -13.70 28.90
N TYR A 135 -26.36 -13.43 27.90
CA TYR A 135 -26.10 -13.68 26.48
C TYR A 135 -25.56 -12.41 25.80
N SER A 136 -24.58 -12.53 24.90
CA SER A 136 -24.03 -11.39 24.14
C SER A 136 -23.76 -11.75 22.67
N ILE A 137 -24.30 -10.96 21.73
CA ILE A 137 -24.08 -11.17 20.28
C ILE A 137 -22.60 -10.96 19.93
N ALA A 138 -21.99 -11.94 19.25
CA ALA A 138 -20.70 -11.80 18.59
C ALA A 138 -20.88 -11.32 17.14
N GLY A 139 -21.78 -11.96 16.37
CA GLY A 139 -22.09 -11.54 14.99
C GLY A 139 -23.23 -12.32 14.35
N ALA A 140 -23.82 -11.80 13.27
CA ALA A 140 -25.02 -12.35 12.63
C ALA A 140 -24.93 -12.44 11.10
N VAL A 141 -25.81 -13.25 10.50
CA VAL A 141 -25.94 -13.39 9.05
C VAL A 141 -27.37 -13.74 8.64
N VAL A 142 -27.82 -13.18 7.52
CA VAL A 142 -28.90 -13.77 6.72
C VAL A 142 -28.23 -14.73 5.73
N ALA A 143 -28.47 -16.03 5.89
CA ALA A 143 -27.99 -17.07 4.98
C ALA A 143 -29.10 -17.45 3.99
N GLU A 144 -28.71 -17.72 2.73
CA GLU A 144 -29.63 -18.15 1.67
C GLU A 144 -29.57 -19.68 1.49
N SER A 145 -30.68 -20.29 1.08
CA SER A 145 -30.78 -21.75 0.93
C SER A 145 -29.85 -22.26 -0.18
N GLY A 146 -29.01 -23.26 0.12
CA GLY A 146 -28.02 -23.81 -0.80
C GLY A 146 -26.71 -23.00 -0.90
N CYS A 147 -26.52 -21.98 -0.05
CA CYS A 147 -25.39 -21.06 -0.12
C CYS A 147 -24.59 -21.04 1.18
N TRP A 148 -23.26 -21.24 1.14
CA TRP A 148 -22.41 -20.93 2.29
C TRP A 148 -22.34 -19.41 2.51
N SER A 149 -22.23 -18.99 3.76
CA SER A 149 -22.26 -17.57 4.14
C SER A 149 -21.39 -17.31 5.37
N MET A 150 -20.38 -16.45 5.22
CA MET A 150 -19.47 -16.12 6.33
C MET A 150 -20.14 -15.20 7.37
N VAL A 151 -20.10 -15.63 8.62
CA VAL A 151 -20.29 -14.75 9.79
C VAL A 151 -18.94 -14.09 10.10
N LYS A 152 -18.95 -12.78 10.29
CA LYS A 152 -17.87 -12.03 10.94
C LYS A 152 -18.47 -11.25 12.09
N GLY A 153 -17.70 -11.08 13.16
CA GLY A 153 -18.13 -10.46 14.38
C GLY A 153 -17.03 -10.41 15.43
N GLY A 154 -17.41 -9.99 16.63
CA GLY A 154 -16.54 -9.90 17.79
C GLY A 154 -17.32 -9.38 19.01
N LEU A 155 -16.75 -9.57 20.19
CA LEU A 155 -17.34 -9.11 21.45
C LEU A 155 -16.25 -8.69 22.44
N THR A 156 -16.61 -7.83 23.39
CA THR A 156 -15.76 -7.45 24.52
C THR A 156 -16.22 -8.18 25.77
N VAL A 157 -15.34 -8.94 26.43
CA VAL A 157 -15.66 -9.66 27.68
C VAL A 157 -15.21 -8.84 28.88
N GLU A 158 -16.12 -8.51 29.79
CA GLU A 158 -15.81 -7.72 31.00
C GLU A 158 -15.26 -8.55 32.17
N SER A 159 -15.44 -9.88 32.17
CA SER A 159 -15.03 -10.74 33.29
C SER A 159 -14.69 -12.16 32.82
N SER A 160 -13.52 -12.65 33.21
CA SER A 160 -13.11 -14.04 32.98
C SER A 160 -14.07 -15.02 33.66
N GLY A 161 -14.54 -16.03 32.91
CA GLY A 161 -15.43 -17.06 33.40
C GLY A 161 -15.85 -18.01 32.29
N PRO A 162 -16.56 -19.09 32.62
CA PRO A 162 -17.02 -20.03 31.61
C PRO A 162 -17.97 -19.34 30.61
N SER A 163 -17.74 -19.56 29.32
CA SER A 163 -18.55 -18.98 28.23
C SER A 163 -18.68 -19.82 26.94
N GLU A 164 -19.85 -20.39 26.58
CA GLU A 164 -20.01 -21.18 25.33
C GLU A 164 -20.21 -20.37 24.06
N LEU A 165 -19.80 -20.97 22.93
CA LEU A 165 -20.01 -20.50 21.56
C LEU A 165 -20.80 -21.56 20.78
N TYR A 166 -21.64 -21.10 19.87
CA TYR A 166 -22.78 -21.89 19.41
C TYR A 166 -23.54 -21.19 18.27
N PHE A 167 -24.61 -21.83 17.81
CA PHE A 167 -25.37 -21.40 16.65
C PHE A 167 -26.88 -21.50 16.87
N GLU A 168 -27.59 -20.83 15.97
CA GLU A 168 -28.86 -20.23 16.27
C GLU A 168 -29.82 -20.24 15.07
N SER A 169 -31.15 -20.41 15.25
CA SER A 169 -32.09 -19.84 14.26
C SER A 169 -33.57 -19.66 14.67
N LYS A 170 -34.06 -18.41 14.65
CA LYS A 170 -35.49 -18.00 14.76
C LYS A 170 -36.43 -18.70 13.78
N ASN A 171 -35.94 -19.16 12.62
CA ASN A 171 -36.72 -20.08 11.80
C ASN A 171 -36.36 -21.53 12.20
N THR A 172 -37.29 -22.21 12.87
CA THR A 172 -37.10 -23.59 13.33
C THR A 172 -37.26 -24.64 12.23
N THR A 173 -37.89 -24.30 11.10
CA THR A 173 -38.15 -25.26 10.01
C THR A 173 -36.95 -25.49 9.08
N VAL A 174 -35.84 -24.78 9.29
CA VAL A 174 -34.60 -24.92 8.51
C VAL A 174 -33.50 -25.54 9.36
N GLU A 175 -32.60 -26.28 8.72
CA GLU A 175 -31.37 -26.75 9.34
C GLU A 175 -30.37 -25.59 9.52
N ILE A 176 -29.44 -25.74 10.46
CA ILE A 176 -28.26 -24.87 10.59
C ILE A 176 -27.06 -25.68 10.11
N TRP A 177 -26.31 -25.18 9.14
CA TRP A 177 -25.08 -25.81 8.63
C TRP A 177 -23.88 -24.92 8.96
N VAL A 178 -22.79 -25.50 9.49
CA VAL A 178 -21.54 -24.81 9.76
C VAL A 178 -20.36 -25.67 9.29
N ASP A 179 -19.55 -25.13 8.39
CA ASP A 179 -18.33 -25.76 7.86
C ASP A 179 -17.12 -25.52 8.77
N SER A 180 -16.89 -24.27 9.16
CA SER A 180 -15.71 -23.93 9.98
C SER A 180 -15.93 -22.70 10.85
N VAL A 181 -15.24 -22.67 11.99
CA VAL A 181 -15.45 -21.70 13.07
C VAL A 181 -14.11 -21.20 13.61
N SER A 182 -14.02 -19.92 13.95
CA SER A 182 -12.79 -19.37 14.54
C SER A 182 -13.06 -18.24 15.51
N LEU A 183 -12.41 -18.31 16.68
CA LEU A 183 -12.45 -17.31 17.73
C LEU A 183 -11.03 -17.08 18.25
N LYS A 184 -10.56 -15.83 18.28
CA LYS A 184 -9.21 -15.47 18.71
C LYS A 184 -9.30 -14.38 19.79
N PRO A 185 -8.87 -14.66 21.04
CA PRO A 185 -8.76 -13.62 22.06
C PRO A 185 -7.55 -12.71 21.77
N PHE A 186 -7.70 -11.44 22.14
CA PHE A 186 -6.66 -10.42 22.14
C PHE A 186 -6.71 -9.66 23.48
N THR A 187 -5.56 -9.27 24.04
CA THR A 187 -5.54 -8.27 25.12
C THR A 187 -5.82 -6.87 24.56
N LYS A 188 -6.18 -5.91 25.42
CA LYS A 188 -6.30 -4.49 25.01
C LYS A 188 -5.01 -4.00 24.34
N ASP A 189 -3.84 -4.34 24.89
CA ASP A 189 -2.55 -3.91 24.36
C ASP A 189 -2.21 -4.55 23.01
N GLN A 190 -2.63 -5.81 22.78
CA GLN A 190 -2.51 -6.47 21.47
C GLN A 190 -3.41 -5.81 20.43
N TRP A 191 -4.66 -5.50 20.78
CA TRP A 191 -5.59 -4.78 19.89
C TRP A 191 -5.09 -3.37 19.57
N ARG A 192 -4.60 -2.66 20.59
CA ARG A 192 -4.00 -1.32 20.48
C ARG A 192 -2.73 -1.31 19.64
N SER A 193 -1.86 -2.31 19.79
CA SER A 193 -0.69 -2.49 18.94
C SER A 193 -1.08 -2.69 17.47
N HIS A 194 -2.11 -3.52 17.21
CA HIS A 194 -2.65 -3.71 15.87
C HIS A 194 -3.29 -2.43 15.28
N GLN A 195 -3.99 -1.62 16.09
CA GLN A 195 -4.45 -0.28 15.68
C GLN A 195 -3.28 0.62 15.28
N VAL A 196 -2.22 0.69 16.10
CA VAL A 196 -1.03 1.53 15.85
C VAL A 196 -0.30 1.08 14.58
N GLN A 197 0.05 -0.20 14.45
CA GLN A 197 0.68 -0.77 13.25
C GLN A 197 -0.15 -0.49 11.99
N SER A 198 -1.48 -0.57 12.10
CA SER A 198 -2.38 -0.17 11.02
C SER A 198 -2.25 1.32 10.70
N ILE A 199 -2.36 2.21 11.69
CA ILE A 199 -2.22 3.67 11.52
C ILE A 199 -0.90 4.03 10.84
N GLU A 200 0.22 3.43 11.24
CA GLU A 200 1.52 3.68 10.62
C GLU A 200 1.55 3.22 9.15
N LYS A 201 1.02 2.03 8.84
CA LYS A 201 0.91 1.54 7.46
C LYS A 201 -0.08 2.34 6.59
N ILE A 202 -1.15 2.90 7.16
CA ILE A 202 -2.30 3.42 6.40
C ILE A 202 -2.53 4.92 6.49
N ARG A 203 -1.85 5.63 7.40
CA ARG A 203 -1.95 7.09 7.61
C ARG A 203 -0.60 7.82 7.65
N LYS A 204 0.56 7.13 7.70
CA LYS A 204 1.89 7.74 7.66
C LYS A 204 2.67 7.36 6.39
N THR A 205 3.64 8.19 6.02
CA THR A 205 4.64 7.92 4.98
C THR A 205 6.02 8.31 5.51
N LYS A 206 7.04 7.50 5.22
CA LYS A 206 8.43 7.83 5.58
C LYS A 206 8.98 8.90 4.62
N VAL A 207 9.58 9.95 5.17
CA VAL A 207 10.28 11.00 4.43
C VAL A 207 11.76 11.06 4.83
N ARG A 208 12.58 11.65 3.95
CA ARG A 208 13.97 12.03 4.21
C ARG A 208 14.14 13.50 3.84
N ILE A 209 14.70 14.29 4.73
CA ILE A 209 14.95 15.73 4.59
C ILE A 209 16.40 15.98 5.03
N GLN A 210 17.01 17.06 4.57
CA GLN A 210 18.35 17.49 4.97
C GLN A 210 18.30 18.98 5.39
N ALA A 211 19.16 19.40 6.32
CA ALA A 211 19.50 20.81 6.51
C ALA A 211 20.95 21.06 6.11
N THR A 212 21.14 22.22 5.50
CA THR A 212 22.40 22.74 5.02
C THR A 212 22.40 24.25 5.25
N ASN A 213 23.55 24.85 5.50
CA ASN A 213 23.66 26.31 5.53
C ASN A 213 23.63 26.89 4.10
N ALA A 214 23.62 28.21 3.99
CA ALA A 214 23.65 28.91 2.70
C ALA A 214 25.01 28.82 1.96
N GLN A 215 25.99 28.11 2.54
CA GLN A 215 27.36 27.86 2.02
C GLN A 215 27.59 26.37 1.71
N GLY A 216 26.53 25.59 1.81
CA GLY A 216 26.43 24.22 1.38
C GLY A 216 26.95 23.13 2.29
N GLU A 217 27.28 23.49 3.53
CA GLU A 217 27.73 22.56 4.54
C GLU A 217 26.53 21.89 5.20
N SER A 218 26.58 20.56 5.27
CA SER A 218 25.67 19.74 6.06
C SER A 218 25.58 20.27 7.48
N LEU A 219 24.41 20.79 7.87
CA LEU A 219 24.18 21.25 9.23
C LEU A 219 23.96 20.03 10.11
N SER A 220 25.06 19.47 10.63
CA SER A 220 25.03 18.43 11.67
C SER A 220 24.47 19.01 12.96
N GLY A 221 23.55 18.29 13.62
CA GLY A 221 22.97 18.74 14.88
C GLY A 221 21.93 19.87 14.76
N ALA A 222 21.50 20.23 13.55
CA ALA A 222 20.44 21.23 13.38
C ALA A 222 19.07 20.67 13.73
N ILE A 223 18.34 21.42 14.54
CA ILE A 223 16.92 21.17 14.82
C ILE A 223 16.12 21.63 13.61
N ILE A 224 15.61 20.68 12.81
CA ILE A 224 14.65 20.98 11.75
C ILE A 224 13.24 20.91 12.33
N SER A 225 12.45 21.93 12.00
CA SER A 225 11.10 22.18 12.51
C SER A 225 10.03 21.86 11.47
N VAL A 226 9.59 20.60 11.38
CA VAL A 226 8.54 20.21 10.41
C VAL A 226 7.15 20.54 10.94
N LYS A 227 6.33 21.23 10.14
CA LYS A 227 4.94 21.55 10.46
C LYS A 227 3.97 21.12 9.36
N GLN A 228 2.91 20.43 9.75
CA GLN A 228 1.79 20.08 8.88
C GLN A 228 0.83 21.27 8.78
N LYS A 229 0.52 21.71 7.56
CA LYS A 229 -0.52 22.74 7.31
C LYS A 229 -1.92 22.16 7.49
N LYS A 230 -2.14 20.94 7.02
CA LYS A 230 -3.46 20.29 6.95
C LYS A 230 -3.32 18.78 6.99
N ALA A 231 -4.09 18.11 7.85
CA ALA A 231 -4.15 16.65 7.88
C ALA A 231 -5.07 16.11 6.75
N SER A 232 -4.69 15.00 6.12
CA SER A 232 -5.53 14.32 5.12
C SER A 232 -6.70 13.55 5.74
N PHE A 233 -6.64 13.21 7.03
CA PHE A 233 -7.76 12.60 7.75
C PHE A 233 -8.68 13.69 8.33
N PRO A 234 -9.94 13.83 7.86
CA PRO A 234 -10.85 14.84 8.38
C PRO A 234 -11.44 14.39 9.72
N LEU A 235 -11.03 15.06 10.79
CA LEU A 235 -11.69 15.02 12.08
C LEU A 235 -12.50 16.31 12.27
N GLY A 236 -13.78 16.15 12.58
CA GLY A 236 -14.75 17.23 12.69
C GLY A 236 -15.62 17.13 13.95
N SER A 237 -16.38 18.19 14.20
CA SER A 237 -17.48 18.17 15.15
C SER A 237 -18.66 18.94 14.57
N ALA A 238 -19.87 18.51 14.90
CA ALA A 238 -21.09 19.26 14.60
C ALA A 238 -21.08 20.61 15.33
N ILE A 239 -21.70 21.62 14.73
CA ILE A 239 -21.89 22.96 15.31
C ILE A 239 -23.35 23.41 15.20
N ASN A 240 -23.71 24.35 16.06
CA ASN A 240 -25.03 24.99 16.12
C ASN A 240 -24.86 26.51 15.97
N LYS A 241 -25.96 27.23 15.75
CA LYS A 241 -25.98 28.67 15.48
C LYS A 241 -25.22 29.57 16.48
N LEU A 242 -25.01 29.13 17.72
CA LEU A 242 -24.25 29.90 18.73
C LEU A 242 -22.79 30.13 18.34
N ILE A 243 -22.27 29.43 17.32
CA ILE A 243 -20.96 29.67 16.72
C ILE A 243 -20.84 31.09 16.13
N LEU A 244 -21.95 31.73 15.75
CA LEU A 244 -21.95 33.06 15.14
C LEU A 244 -21.63 34.16 16.17
N ASP A 245 -22.14 34.01 17.40
CA ASP A 245 -22.18 35.08 18.41
C ASP A 245 -21.20 34.86 19.58
N ASN A 246 -20.48 33.74 19.61
CA ASN A 246 -19.62 33.33 20.73
C ASN A 246 -18.14 33.17 20.33
N PRO A 247 -17.27 34.17 20.58
CA PRO A 247 -15.85 34.10 20.21
C PRO A 247 -15.06 32.97 20.89
N ALA A 248 -15.45 32.56 22.10
CA ALA A 248 -14.80 31.42 22.76
C ALA A 248 -15.13 30.09 22.06
N TYR A 249 -16.35 29.95 21.52
CA TYR A 249 -16.72 28.84 20.64
C TYR A 249 -15.90 28.85 19.36
N GLN A 250 -15.82 30.01 18.69
CA GLN A 250 -15.07 30.17 17.44
C GLN A 250 -13.62 29.72 17.65
N ASN A 251 -12.95 30.25 18.68
CA ASN A 251 -11.57 29.92 19.02
C ASN A 251 -11.38 28.43 19.41
N TRP A 252 -12.26 27.87 20.26
CA TRP A 252 -12.17 26.46 20.66
C TRP A 252 -12.39 25.52 19.48
N PHE A 253 -13.33 25.84 18.59
CA PHE A 253 -13.69 25.01 17.44
C PHE A 253 -12.64 25.07 16.32
N THR A 254 -12.24 26.27 15.88
CA THR A 254 -11.38 26.46 14.69
C THR A 254 -9.93 26.06 14.93
N SER A 255 -9.47 26.03 16.19
CA SER A 255 -8.15 25.47 16.55
C SER A 255 -8.09 23.94 16.40
N ARG A 256 -9.24 23.27 16.50
CA ARG A 256 -9.35 21.80 16.52
C ARG A 256 -9.70 21.22 15.15
N PHE A 257 -10.87 21.56 14.62
CA PHE A 257 -11.54 20.78 13.56
C PHE A 257 -11.34 21.34 12.15
N THR A 258 -11.31 20.46 11.15
CA THR A 258 -11.20 20.82 9.72
C THR A 258 -12.47 20.53 8.90
N VAL A 259 -13.42 19.80 9.50
CA VAL A 259 -14.76 19.53 8.94
C VAL A 259 -15.83 19.83 9.98
N THR A 260 -17.01 20.24 9.52
CA THR A 260 -18.19 20.41 10.37
C THR A 260 -19.48 20.00 9.66
N THR A 261 -20.56 19.93 10.42
CA THR A 261 -21.94 19.82 9.95
C THR A 261 -22.86 20.59 10.91
N PHE A 262 -24.04 21.02 10.45
CA PHE A 262 -24.92 21.88 11.25
C PHE A 262 -26.03 21.05 11.90
N THR A 263 -26.15 21.13 13.23
CA THR A 263 -26.97 20.18 14.01
C THR A 263 -28.44 20.13 13.59
N ASN A 264 -29.00 21.30 13.26
CA ASN A 264 -30.41 21.49 12.94
C ASN A 264 -30.62 22.49 11.79
N GLU A 265 -29.66 23.39 11.58
CA GLU A 265 -29.86 24.65 10.88
C GLU A 265 -30.11 24.50 9.37
N MET A 266 -29.75 23.35 8.77
CA MET A 266 -30.09 23.03 7.38
C MET A 266 -31.35 22.15 7.23
N LYS A 267 -31.87 21.55 8.32
CA LYS A 267 -33.01 20.61 8.28
C LYS A 267 -34.30 21.32 7.85
N TRP A 268 -35.22 20.57 7.23
CA TRP A 268 -36.41 21.15 6.59
C TRP A 268 -37.31 21.90 7.58
N TYR A 269 -37.50 21.39 8.80
CA TYR A 269 -38.28 22.09 9.85
C TYR A 269 -37.65 23.40 10.34
N SER A 270 -36.33 23.57 10.22
CA SER A 270 -35.64 24.81 10.57
C SER A 270 -35.79 25.85 9.47
N THR A 271 -35.77 25.39 8.21
CA THR A 271 -35.61 26.23 7.01
C THR A 271 -36.91 26.51 6.26
N GLU A 272 -37.98 25.71 6.41
CA GLU A 272 -39.31 25.99 5.84
C GLU A 272 -40.43 25.68 6.86
N LYS A 273 -40.51 26.51 7.92
CA LYS A 273 -41.44 26.36 9.04
C LYS A 273 -42.93 26.42 8.63
N SER A 274 -43.22 27.06 7.50
CA SER A 274 -44.55 27.18 6.90
C SER A 274 -44.44 27.08 5.37
N PRO A 275 -45.45 26.55 4.66
CA PRO A 275 -45.33 26.25 3.23
C PRO A 275 -44.90 27.48 2.42
N GLY A 276 -43.85 27.36 1.61
CA GLY A 276 -43.33 28.44 0.77
C GLY A 276 -42.40 29.43 1.47
N SER A 277 -42.42 29.51 2.81
CA SER A 277 -41.65 30.48 3.60
C SER A 277 -40.26 29.93 3.96
N GLU A 278 -39.33 29.96 3.01
CA GLU A 278 -37.95 29.51 3.21
C GLU A 278 -37.05 30.58 3.86
N ASP A 279 -36.32 30.19 4.91
CA ASP A 279 -35.33 31.00 5.63
C ASP A 279 -34.02 30.22 5.76
N TYR A 280 -32.99 30.69 5.05
CA TYR A 280 -31.62 30.14 5.08
C TYR A 280 -30.61 31.10 5.74
N SER A 281 -31.05 32.18 6.37
CA SER A 281 -30.18 33.23 6.92
C SER A 281 -29.11 32.71 7.89
N ILE A 282 -29.50 31.80 8.79
CA ILE A 282 -28.62 31.17 9.77
C ILE A 282 -27.62 30.18 9.14
N PRO A 283 -28.04 29.15 8.37
CA PRO A 283 -27.08 28.24 7.73
C PRO A 283 -26.18 28.92 6.70
N ASP A 284 -26.63 29.96 5.99
CA ASP A 284 -25.77 30.78 5.12
C ASP A 284 -24.66 31.48 5.92
N ALA A 285 -25.00 32.08 7.07
CA ALA A 285 -24.02 32.72 7.96
C ALA A 285 -23.03 31.71 8.56
N MET A 286 -23.49 30.52 8.95
CA MET A 286 -22.63 29.44 9.45
C MET A 286 -21.70 28.88 8.37
N LEU A 287 -22.18 28.77 7.12
CA LEU A 287 -21.34 28.38 5.97
C LEU A 287 -20.30 29.46 5.64
N LYS A 288 -20.67 30.74 5.74
CA LYS A 288 -19.73 31.87 5.60
C LYS A 288 -18.64 31.80 6.67
N PHE A 289 -19.00 31.61 7.94
CA PHE A 289 -18.05 31.42 9.03
C PHE A 289 -17.10 30.24 8.76
N ALA A 290 -17.64 29.06 8.43
CA ALA A 290 -16.83 27.88 8.15
C ALA A 290 -15.82 28.14 7.02
N LYS A 291 -16.26 28.77 5.92
CA LYS A 291 -15.39 29.17 4.80
C LYS A 291 -14.30 30.18 5.21
N GLN A 292 -14.62 31.17 6.05
CA GLN A 292 -13.64 32.16 6.52
C GLN A 292 -12.51 31.52 7.36
N HIS A 293 -12.79 30.40 8.04
CA HIS A 293 -11.80 29.64 8.81
C HIS A 293 -11.24 28.39 8.09
N GLY A 294 -11.53 28.21 6.79
CA GLY A 294 -11.03 27.08 5.99
C GLY A 294 -11.63 25.72 6.34
N ILE A 295 -12.78 25.70 7.02
CA ILE A 295 -13.48 24.50 7.50
C ILE A 295 -14.48 24.03 6.45
N SER A 296 -14.36 22.76 6.05
CA SER A 296 -15.28 22.13 5.09
C SER A 296 -16.61 21.74 5.74
N VAL A 297 -17.73 21.94 5.04
CA VAL A 297 -19.07 21.64 5.56
C VAL A 297 -19.68 20.42 4.87
N ARG A 298 -20.23 19.49 5.67
CA ARG A 298 -21.18 18.44 5.26
C ARG A 298 -22.60 18.93 5.47
N GLY A 299 -23.42 18.92 4.43
CA GLY A 299 -24.83 19.31 4.49
C GLY A 299 -25.70 18.23 5.13
N HIS A 300 -26.31 18.55 6.26
CA HIS A 300 -27.14 17.62 7.03
C HIS A 300 -28.52 18.26 7.37
N ASN A 301 -29.62 17.87 6.75
CA ASN A 301 -29.78 16.88 5.66
C ASN A 301 -30.82 17.40 4.64
N ILE A 302 -30.85 16.79 3.44
CA ILE A 302 -31.81 17.18 2.40
C ILE A 302 -33.21 16.72 2.83
N LEU A 303 -33.36 15.43 3.11
CA LEU A 303 -34.56 14.76 3.63
C LEU A 303 -34.24 13.86 4.83
N TRP A 304 -35.20 13.72 5.74
CA TRP A 304 -35.15 12.83 6.91
C TRP A 304 -36.43 11.98 6.92
N ASP A 305 -36.33 10.66 6.77
CA ASP A 305 -37.51 9.82 6.47
C ASP A 305 -38.40 9.52 7.69
N ALA A 306 -37.98 9.98 8.87
CA ALA A 306 -38.77 9.94 10.09
C ALA A 306 -39.91 10.98 10.04
N LYS A 307 -41.13 10.57 9.65
CA LYS A 307 -42.34 11.42 9.56
C LYS A 307 -42.50 12.42 10.72
N LYS A 308 -42.26 11.98 11.96
CA LYS A 308 -42.40 12.80 13.19
C LYS A 308 -41.49 14.04 13.22
N LEU A 309 -40.44 14.07 12.40
CA LEU A 309 -39.40 15.10 12.31
C LEU A 309 -39.48 15.94 11.02
N GLN A 310 -40.50 15.72 10.19
CA GLN A 310 -40.83 16.62 9.08
C GLN A 310 -41.57 17.88 9.57
N PRO A 311 -41.57 19.01 8.85
CA PRO A 311 -42.37 20.18 9.20
C PRO A 311 -43.84 19.80 9.40
N ARG A 312 -44.53 20.36 10.40
CA ARG A 312 -45.92 19.94 10.74
C ARG A 312 -46.88 19.98 9.53
N TRP A 313 -46.70 20.93 8.62
CA TRP A 313 -47.50 21.05 7.40
C TRP A 313 -47.21 19.93 6.38
N VAL A 314 -45.96 19.44 6.31
CA VAL A 314 -45.54 18.32 5.45
C VAL A 314 -46.12 16.98 5.93
N GLN A 315 -46.25 16.79 7.24
CA GLN A 315 -46.70 15.51 7.85
C GLN A 315 -48.12 15.07 7.43
N SER A 316 -48.95 15.99 6.95
CA SER A 316 -50.35 15.76 6.59
C SER A 316 -50.68 16.04 5.12
N LEU A 317 -49.69 16.23 4.24
CA LEU A 317 -49.94 16.51 2.82
C LEU A 317 -50.49 15.28 2.09
N PRO A 318 -51.47 15.47 1.18
CA PRO A 318 -51.78 14.54 0.09
C PRO A 318 -50.54 14.23 -0.77
N ALA A 319 -50.51 13.07 -1.42
CA ALA A 319 -49.29 12.57 -2.09
C ALA A 319 -48.79 13.45 -3.25
N ASP A 320 -49.69 14.10 -3.99
CA ASP A 320 -49.37 15.08 -5.04
C ASP A 320 -48.70 16.34 -4.45
N GLN A 321 -49.27 16.87 -3.37
CA GLN A 321 -48.75 18.05 -2.68
C GLN A 321 -47.43 17.74 -1.97
N LEU A 322 -47.31 16.57 -1.35
CA LEU A 322 -46.06 16.09 -0.75
C LEU A 322 -44.96 15.95 -1.81
N ARG A 323 -45.29 15.45 -3.01
CA ARG A 323 -44.32 15.33 -4.11
C ARG A 323 -43.83 16.70 -4.55
N ALA A 324 -44.75 17.63 -4.81
CA ALA A 324 -44.41 19.01 -5.19
C ALA A 324 -43.54 19.71 -4.11
N ALA A 325 -43.90 19.58 -2.83
CA ALA A 325 -43.13 20.12 -1.72
C ALA A 325 -41.72 19.50 -1.62
N THR A 326 -41.62 18.18 -1.76
CA THR A 326 -40.34 17.45 -1.69
C THR A 326 -39.45 17.78 -2.88
N GLU A 327 -40.01 17.91 -4.08
CA GLU A 327 -39.26 18.31 -5.26
C GLU A 327 -38.77 19.77 -5.20
N LYS A 328 -39.59 20.69 -4.66
CA LYS A 328 -39.19 22.08 -4.36
C LYS A 328 -38.05 22.10 -3.35
N ARG A 329 -38.17 21.35 -2.25
CA ARG A 329 -37.16 21.25 -1.18
C ARG A 329 -35.81 20.82 -1.74
N ILE A 330 -35.76 19.73 -2.52
CA ILE A 330 -34.52 19.24 -3.15
C ILE A 330 -33.94 20.31 -4.07
N ASN A 331 -34.76 20.92 -4.94
CA ASN A 331 -34.31 21.97 -5.85
C ASN A 331 -33.69 23.16 -5.10
N SER A 332 -34.38 23.67 -4.08
CA SER A 332 -33.97 24.87 -3.34
C SER A 332 -32.70 24.64 -2.52
N VAL A 333 -32.70 23.61 -1.66
CA VAL A 333 -31.60 23.41 -0.71
C VAL A 333 -30.31 22.94 -1.39
N VAL A 334 -30.40 22.08 -2.42
CA VAL A 334 -29.20 21.60 -3.12
C VAL A 334 -28.62 22.68 -4.03
N SER A 335 -29.46 23.34 -4.84
CA SER A 335 -28.96 24.40 -5.74
C SER A 335 -28.37 25.59 -4.99
N ARG A 336 -28.86 25.90 -3.78
CA ARG A 336 -28.29 26.97 -2.93
C ARG A 336 -26.84 26.68 -2.53
N TYR A 337 -26.53 25.44 -2.15
CA TYR A 337 -25.23 25.07 -1.61
C TYR A 337 -24.36 24.24 -2.57
N ALA A 338 -24.80 24.06 -3.82
CA ALA A 338 -24.06 23.32 -4.84
C ALA A 338 -22.64 23.86 -5.02
N ASN A 339 -21.64 22.98 -5.13
CA ASN A 339 -20.21 23.32 -5.15
C ASN A 339 -19.68 24.00 -3.87
N GLN A 340 -20.48 24.19 -2.81
CA GLN A 340 -20.08 24.86 -1.57
C GLN A 340 -19.79 23.90 -0.40
N LEU A 341 -20.21 22.63 -0.53
CA LEU A 341 -20.12 21.59 0.49
C LEU A 341 -19.23 20.44 -0.01
N ILE A 342 -18.64 19.67 0.91
CA ILE A 342 -17.88 18.46 0.55
C ILE A 342 -18.76 17.21 0.39
N ALA A 343 -19.93 17.22 1.02
CA ALA A 343 -20.80 16.06 1.16
C ALA A 343 -22.25 16.45 1.51
N TRP A 344 -23.18 15.57 1.16
CA TRP A 344 -24.59 15.66 1.54
C TRP A 344 -25.06 14.38 2.24
N ASP A 345 -25.74 14.53 3.38
CA ASP A 345 -26.70 13.53 3.86
C ASP A 345 -27.99 13.69 3.06
N VAL A 346 -28.15 12.85 2.04
CA VAL A 346 -29.21 12.97 1.05
C VAL A 346 -30.54 12.46 1.60
N VAL A 347 -30.50 11.31 2.28
CA VAL A 347 -31.62 10.77 3.03
C VAL A 347 -31.11 10.25 4.37
N ASN A 348 -31.75 10.69 5.46
CA ASN A 348 -31.45 10.32 6.84
C ASN A 348 -32.48 9.31 7.37
N GLU A 349 -32.02 8.25 8.03
CA GLU A 349 -32.81 7.23 8.74
C GLU A 349 -33.83 6.42 7.87
N ASN A 350 -33.54 6.20 6.58
CA ASN A 350 -34.43 5.52 5.62
C ASN A 350 -34.39 3.97 5.67
N MET A 351 -33.58 3.37 6.53
CA MET A 351 -33.72 1.95 6.91
C MET A 351 -34.60 1.77 8.16
N HIS A 352 -34.67 2.79 9.01
CA HIS A 352 -35.54 2.79 10.19
C HIS A 352 -36.97 3.26 9.92
N TYR A 353 -37.13 4.27 9.05
CA TYR A 353 -38.40 4.88 8.65
C TYR A 353 -38.52 4.90 7.12
N SER A 354 -39.72 5.19 6.64
CA SER A 354 -40.11 4.98 5.22
C SER A 354 -41.10 6.03 4.70
N PHE A 355 -41.27 7.18 5.35
CA PHE A 355 -42.34 8.16 5.07
C PHE A 355 -42.50 8.55 3.59
N PHE A 356 -41.39 8.84 2.90
CA PHE A 356 -41.41 9.18 1.48
C PHE A 356 -41.53 7.93 0.58
N GLU A 357 -40.91 6.80 0.94
CA GLU A 357 -40.97 5.57 0.14
C GLU A 357 -42.31 4.82 0.25
N ASP A 358 -43.02 4.92 1.39
CA ASP A 358 -44.39 4.44 1.56
C ASP A 358 -45.38 5.25 0.70
N THR A 359 -45.08 6.53 0.45
CA THR A 359 -45.95 7.44 -0.32
C THR A 359 -45.61 7.45 -1.81
N PHE A 360 -44.34 7.26 -2.19
CA PHE A 360 -43.86 7.40 -3.57
C PHE A 360 -43.28 6.11 -4.19
N GLY A 361 -43.17 5.03 -3.42
CA GLY A 361 -42.57 3.76 -3.82
C GLY A 361 -41.10 3.63 -3.41
N LYS A 362 -40.66 2.39 -3.18
CA LYS A 362 -39.34 1.99 -2.63
C LYS A 362 -38.10 2.52 -3.39
N ASN A 363 -38.28 2.98 -4.63
CA ASN A 363 -37.19 3.55 -5.44
C ASN A 363 -37.03 5.07 -5.23
N PHE A 364 -37.82 5.70 -4.36
CA PHE A 364 -37.80 7.15 -4.21
C PHE A 364 -36.42 7.68 -3.75
N SER A 365 -35.77 7.05 -2.78
CA SER A 365 -34.43 7.49 -2.35
C SER A 365 -33.41 7.45 -3.50
N ALA A 366 -33.47 6.45 -4.37
CA ALA A 366 -32.62 6.39 -5.57
C ALA A 366 -32.85 7.59 -6.51
N LEU A 367 -34.10 8.04 -6.67
CA LEU A 367 -34.43 9.24 -7.44
C LEU A 367 -33.92 10.53 -6.77
N VAL A 368 -33.97 10.62 -5.44
CA VAL A 368 -33.45 11.79 -4.70
C VAL A 368 -31.93 11.89 -4.84
N PHE A 369 -31.19 10.78 -4.75
CA PHE A 369 -29.74 10.78 -5.03
C PHE A 369 -29.43 11.20 -6.47
N HIS A 370 -30.15 10.65 -7.46
CA HIS A 370 -29.94 10.97 -8.86
C HIS A 370 -30.20 12.46 -9.16
N LYS A 371 -31.26 13.02 -8.56
CA LYS A 371 -31.59 14.44 -8.66
C LYS A 371 -30.57 15.32 -7.93
N THR A 372 -30.04 14.87 -6.79
CA THR A 372 -29.01 15.59 -6.02
C THR A 372 -27.69 15.65 -6.77
N HIS A 373 -27.22 14.53 -7.36
CA HIS A 373 -26.02 14.49 -8.21
C HIS A 373 -26.11 15.45 -9.41
N LYS A 374 -27.30 15.59 -9.99
CA LYS A 374 -27.53 16.54 -11.10
C LYS A 374 -27.53 18.01 -10.70
N LEU A 375 -27.75 18.32 -9.42
CA LEU A 375 -27.71 19.70 -8.89
C LEU A 375 -26.35 20.04 -8.27
N ASP A 376 -25.64 19.06 -7.69
CA ASP A 376 -24.32 19.22 -7.07
C ASP A 376 -23.42 18.00 -7.30
N SER A 377 -22.89 17.88 -8.53
CA SER A 377 -22.08 16.73 -8.97
C SER A 377 -20.68 16.61 -8.35
N LYS A 378 -20.28 17.57 -7.49
CA LYS A 378 -18.99 17.58 -6.79
C LYS A 378 -19.05 17.04 -5.37
N ALA A 379 -20.20 17.16 -4.70
CA ALA A 379 -20.37 16.66 -3.33
C ALA A 379 -20.46 15.12 -3.31
N THR A 380 -19.86 14.48 -2.30
CA THR A 380 -20.10 13.05 -2.07
C THR A 380 -21.48 12.86 -1.44
N LEU A 381 -22.30 11.97 -2.01
CA LEU A 381 -23.68 11.72 -1.59
C LEU A 381 -23.75 10.54 -0.63
N PHE A 382 -24.40 10.71 0.52
CA PHE A 382 -24.49 9.72 1.57
C PHE A 382 -25.94 9.35 1.90
N LEU A 383 -26.15 8.06 2.15
CA LEU A 383 -27.19 7.59 3.06
C LEU A 383 -26.63 7.77 4.48
N ASN A 384 -27.46 8.17 5.44
CA ASN A 384 -27.03 8.36 6.82
C ASN A 384 -27.97 7.63 7.77
N GLU A 385 -27.43 6.77 8.61
CA GLU A 385 -28.20 5.81 9.40
C GLU A 385 -27.48 5.42 10.71
N TYR A 386 -28.24 5.18 11.78
CA TYR A 386 -27.72 4.69 13.06
C TYR A 386 -27.77 3.15 13.18
N ASN A 387 -27.15 2.62 14.24
CA ASN A 387 -27.04 1.19 14.59
C ASN A 387 -26.20 0.30 13.64
N THR A 388 -25.73 0.79 12.49
CA THR A 388 -24.92 0.00 11.54
C THR A 388 -23.55 -0.42 12.09
N LEU A 389 -22.94 0.35 12.99
CA LEU A 389 -21.71 0.00 13.72
C LEU A 389 -21.96 -0.30 15.20
N GLU A 390 -23.07 0.20 15.74
CA GLU A 390 -23.28 0.40 17.18
C GLU A 390 -24.03 -0.75 17.84
N ASN A 391 -25.02 -1.32 17.14
CA ASN A 391 -25.90 -2.35 17.67
C ASN A 391 -25.92 -3.57 16.75
N ASN A 392 -25.30 -4.66 17.21
CA ASN A 392 -25.19 -5.90 16.46
C ASN A 392 -26.48 -6.76 16.47
N GLU A 393 -27.49 -6.38 17.25
CA GLU A 393 -28.84 -6.96 17.23
C GLU A 393 -29.75 -6.31 16.16
N ASP A 394 -29.32 -5.21 15.52
CA ASP A 394 -30.19 -4.43 14.64
C ASP A 394 -30.43 -5.09 13.27
N VAL A 395 -31.56 -5.79 13.17
CA VAL A 395 -32.00 -6.46 11.93
C VAL A 395 -32.40 -5.53 10.80
N LYS A 396 -32.62 -4.22 11.05
CA LYS A 396 -32.92 -3.22 10.00
C LYS A 396 -31.65 -2.63 9.40
N ALA A 397 -30.71 -2.20 10.25
CA ALA A 397 -29.63 -1.30 9.87
C ALA A 397 -28.22 -1.90 9.91
N ASN A 398 -28.05 -3.18 10.28
CA ASN A 398 -26.77 -3.88 10.19
C ASN A 398 -26.08 -3.73 8.80
N PRO A 399 -24.75 -3.90 8.72
CA PRO A 399 -23.98 -3.67 7.49
C PRO A 399 -24.48 -4.37 6.23
N LYS A 400 -25.07 -5.57 6.33
CA LYS A 400 -25.57 -6.32 5.17
C LYS A 400 -26.86 -5.69 4.61
N MET A 401 -27.73 -5.18 5.49
CA MET A 401 -28.91 -4.42 5.11
C MET A 401 -28.56 -3.02 4.58
N TYR A 402 -27.60 -2.34 5.20
CA TYR A 402 -27.04 -1.08 4.70
C TYR A 402 -26.57 -1.21 3.25
N LEU A 403 -25.71 -2.19 2.98
CA LEU A 403 -25.18 -2.41 1.63
C LEU A 403 -26.27 -2.82 0.63
N LYS A 404 -27.33 -3.53 1.06
CA LYS A 404 -28.48 -3.82 0.20
C LYS A 404 -29.20 -2.53 -0.20
N LYS A 405 -29.57 -1.67 0.77
CA LYS A 405 -30.26 -0.41 0.49
C LYS A 405 -29.41 0.54 -0.36
N LEU A 406 -28.10 0.54 -0.14
CA LEU A 406 -27.15 1.31 -0.95
C LEU A 406 -27.11 0.83 -2.41
N ARG A 407 -27.27 -0.47 -2.69
CA ARG A 407 -27.41 -0.97 -4.07
C ARG A 407 -28.74 -0.57 -4.73
N GLU A 408 -29.83 -0.57 -3.97
CA GLU A 408 -31.12 -0.06 -4.45
C GLU A 408 -30.99 1.43 -4.86
N ILE A 409 -30.31 2.24 -4.05
CA ILE A 409 -29.96 3.63 -4.36
C ILE A 409 -29.06 3.72 -5.61
N GLN A 410 -27.99 2.92 -5.68
CA GLN A 410 -27.04 2.90 -6.80
C GLN A 410 -27.67 2.51 -8.15
N SER A 411 -28.78 1.77 -8.15
CA SER A 411 -29.42 1.26 -9.38
C SER A 411 -29.86 2.32 -10.39
N LEU A 412 -30.09 3.56 -9.95
CA LEU A 412 -30.48 4.70 -10.79
C LEU A 412 -29.38 5.77 -10.95
N GLN A 413 -28.15 5.51 -10.48
CA GLN A 413 -27.09 6.52 -10.47
C GLN A 413 -26.23 6.50 -11.73
N GLU A 414 -25.76 7.69 -12.11
CA GLU A 414 -24.74 7.83 -13.15
C GLU A 414 -23.38 7.36 -12.59
N LYS A 415 -22.53 6.75 -13.43
CA LYS A 415 -21.22 6.22 -13.02
C LYS A 415 -20.22 7.30 -12.54
N SER A 416 -20.59 8.57 -12.68
CA SER A 416 -19.88 9.76 -12.19
C SER A 416 -20.29 10.16 -10.76
N ALA A 417 -21.36 9.58 -10.20
CA ALA A 417 -21.87 9.94 -8.88
C ALA A 417 -20.92 9.45 -7.77
N GLN A 418 -20.40 10.40 -6.99
CA GLN A 418 -19.61 10.11 -5.79
C GLN A 418 -20.57 9.70 -4.66
N ILE A 419 -20.49 8.45 -4.19
CA ILE A 419 -21.38 7.90 -3.17
C ILE A 419 -20.55 7.40 -1.99
N GLY A 420 -21.01 7.67 -0.77
CA GLY A 420 -20.36 7.24 0.46
C GLY A 420 -21.31 6.53 1.44
N ILE A 421 -20.70 5.93 2.47
CA ILE A 421 -21.38 5.21 3.54
C ILE A 421 -21.36 6.11 4.79
N GLY A 422 -22.52 6.60 5.22
CA GLY A 422 -22.68 7.47 6.39
C GLY A 422 -23.31 6.68 7.52
N VAL A 423 -22.60 6.59 8.65
CA VAL A 423 -23.05 5.85 9.83
C VAL A 423 -22.99 6.76 11.04
N GLU A 424 -24.14 7.00 11.66
CA GLU A 424 -24.30 8.01 12.72
C GLU A 424 -23.35 7.74 13.89
N SER A 425 -23.10 6.48 14.23
CA SER A 425 -22.09 6.09 15.23
C SER A 425 -22.46 6.58 16.64
N ARG A 426 -23.75 6.46 16.99
CA ARG A 426 -24.28 6.78 18.33
C ARG A 426 -24.24 5.51 19.20
N PHE A 427 -23.08 5.27 19.82
CA PHE A 427 -22.82 4.04 20.57
C PHE A 427 -23.53 3.99 21.94
N GLU A 428 -23.72 2.78 22.45
CA GLU A 428 -24.14 2.53 23.84
C GLU A 428 -23.01 2.89 24.86
N PRO A 429 -23.30 3.00 26.18
CA PRO A 429 -22.32 3.39 27.21
C PRO A 429 -21.05 2.52 27.29
N THR A 430 -21.10 1.29 26.76
CA THR A 430 -19.98 0.34 26.60
C THR A 430 -19.98 -0.19 25.15
N PRO A 431 -19.17 0.37 24.24
CA PRO A 431 -19.15 -0.03 22.83
C PRO A 431 -18.40 -1.35 22.56
N ASN A 432 -18.90 -2.12 21.60
CA ASN A 432 -18.28 -3.35 21.12
C ASN A 432 -17.27 -3.06 19.98
N ILE A 433 -16.05 -2.64 20.35
CA ILE A 433 -14.97 -2.28 19.40
C ILE A 433 -14.64 -3.43 18.40
N PRO A 434 -14.56 -4.72 18.81
CA PRO A 434 -14.38 -5.82 17.86
C PRO A 434 -15.53 -5.98 16.85
N TYR A 435 -16.79 -5.74 17.26
CA TYR A 435 -17.89 -5.69 16.30
C TYR A 435 -17.78 -4.49 15.35
N MET A 436 -17.42 -3.30 15.86
CA MET A 436 -17.20 -2.10 15.03
C MET A 436 -16.17 -2.37 13.91
N ARG A 437 -15.05 -3.06 14.21
CA ARG A 437 -14.09 -3.50 13.17
C ARG A 437 -14.76 -4.40 12.13
N SER A 438 -15.48 -5.42 12.58
CA SER A 438 -16.17 -6.38 11.69
C SER A 438 -17.24 -5.69 10.82
N ALA A 439 -17.94 -4.70 11.36
CA ALA A 439 -18.92 -3.91 10.65
C ALA A 439 -18.27 -3.01 9.59
N LEU A 440 -17.19 -2.29 9.95
CA LEU A 440 -16.39 -1.50 9.00
C LEU A 440 -15.76 -2.37 7.90
N ASP A 441 -15.17 -3.53 8.24
CA ASP A 441 -14.66 -4.51 7.27
C ASP A 441 -15.76 -4.99 6.29
N THR A 442 -16.99 -5.15 6.78
CA THR A 442 -18.13 -5.57 5.96
C THR A 442 -18.58 -4.46 5.02
N LEU A 443 -18.75 -3.23 5.52
CA LEU A 443 -19.08 -2.04 4.72
C LEU A 443 -18.01 -1.75 3.65
N ALA A 444 -16.73 -1.91 4.02
CA ALA A 444 -15.58 -1.69 3.14
C ALA A 444 -15.57 -2.57 1.88
N ALA A 445 -16.25 -3.72 1.90
CA ALA A 445 -16.40 -4.59 0.73
C ALA A 445 -17.11 -3.92 -0.45
N ALA A 446 -17.82 -2.80 -0.24
CA ALA A 446 -18.38 -1.97 -1.30
C ALA A 446 -17.33 -1.12 -2.06
N GLY A 447 -16.15 -0.90 -1.48
CA GLY A 447 -15.13 -0.01 -2.06
C GLY A 447 -15.49 1.49 -2.00
N LEU A 448 -16.36 1.88 -1.08
CA LEU A 448 -16.86 3.26 -0.92
C LEU A 448 -16.32 3.90 0.37
N PRO A 449 -16.17 5.24 0.43
CA PRO A 449 -15.68 5.94 1.61
C PRO A 449 -16.70 5.85 2.76
N ILE A 450 -16.27 5.31 3.90
CA ILE A 450 -17.06 5.27 5.14
C ILE A 450 -16.79 6.52 5.96
N TRP A 451 -17.83 7.14 6.48
CA TRP A 451 -17.78 8.27 7.40
C TRP A 451 -18.59 7.96 8.66
N LEU A 452 -17.96 8.16 9.83
CA LEU A 452 -18.69 8.24 11.09
C LEU A 452 -19.22 9.68 11.17
N THR A 453 -20.54 9.88 11.15
CA THR A 453 -21.16 11.17 10.84
C THR A 453 -21.66 11.95 12.05
N GLU A 454 -22.03 11.24 13.13
CA GLU A 454 -22.65 11.83 14.32
C GLU A 454 -22.11 11.21 15.62
N LEU A 455 -20.81 10.92 15.66
CA LEU A 455 -20.18 10.08 16.70
C LEU A 455 -20.54 10.59 18.10
N TYR A 456 -21.20 9.73 18.88
CA TYR A 456 -21.75 10.02 20.20
C TYR A 456 -21.62 8.81 21.13
N ILE A 457 -21.39 9.06 22.42
CA ILE A 457 -21.36 8.04 23.48
C ILE A 457 -22.07 8.64 24.73
N PRO A 458 -23.09 7.99 25.32
CA PRO A 458 -23.73 8.45 26.55
C PRO A 458 -22.74 8.66 27.71
N PRO A 459 -23.05 9.54 28.67
CA PRO A 459 -22.25 9.70 29.88
C PRO A 459 -22.06 8.39 30.64
N SER A 460 -20.81 8.01 30.86
CA SER A 460 -20.38 6.90 31.71
C SER A 460 -19.00 7.22 32.30
N GLN A 461 -18.61 6.53 33.37
CA GLN A 461 -17.27 6.71 33.98
C GLN A 461 -16.12 6.49 32.98
N ASN A 462 -16.37 5.71 31.92
CA ASN A 462 -15.39 5.36 30.90
C ASN A 462 -15.62 6.08 29.55
N GLN A 463 -16.53 7.06 29.47
CA GLN A 463 -16.92 7.73 28.21
C GLN A 463 -15.70 8.23 27.41
N ALA A 464 -14.73 8.87 28.07
CA ALA A 464 -13.51 9.36 27.44
C ALA A 464 -12.60 8.21 26.92
N HIS A 465 -12.46 7.12 27.68
CA HIS A 465 -11.71 5.94 27.24
C HIS A 465 -12.35 5.29 26.01
N TYR A 466 -13.68 5.16 26.00
CA TYR A 466 -14.41 4.61 24.87
C TYR A 466 -14.40 5.53 23.64
N LEU A 467 -14.41 6.85 23.83
CA LEU A 467 -14.21 7.81 22.75
C LEU A 467 -12.81 7.64 22.13
N GLU A 468 -11.78 7.43 22.94
CA GLU A 468 -10.42 7.20 22.44
C GLU A 468 -10.33 5.90 21.62
N GLU A 469 -10.93 4.81 22.10
CA GLU A 469 -10.92 3.52 21.41
C GLU A 469 -11.70 3.57 20.08
N ILE A 470 -12.92 4.12 20.05
CA ILE A 470 -13.73 4.28 18.83
C ILE A 470 -13.00 5.15 17.80
N LEU A 471 -12.43 6.28 18.24
CA LEU A 471 -11.70 7.18 17.36
C LEU A 471 -10.47 6.49 16.75
N ARG A 472 -9.69 5.71 17.52
CA ARG A 472 -8.56 4.93 17.00
C ARG A 472 -8.98 3.77 16.12
N GLU A 473 -10.09 3.10 16.42
CA GLU A 473 -10.64 2.04 15.58
C GLU A 473 -11.03 2.59 14.20
N ALA A 474 -11.70 3.75 14.17
CA ALA A 474 -12.01 4.50 12.96
C ALA A 474 -10.75 4.98 12.22
N HIS A 475 -9.80 5.62 12.92
CA HIS A 475 -8.59 6.17 12.28
C HIS A 475 -7.68 5.07 11.73
N SER A 476 -7.60 3.90 12.38
CA SER A 476 -6.85 2.72 11.92
C SER A 476 -7.54 1.91 10.80
N HIS A 477 -8.81 2.18 10.48
CA HIS A 477 -9.52 1.47 9.41
C HIS A 477 -9.26 2.11 8.03
N PRO A 478 -8.78 1.36 7.02
CA PRO A 478 -8.36 1.93 5.74
C PRO A 478 -9.48 2.58 4.93
N SER A 479 -10.73 2.12 5.07
CA SER A 479 -11.90 2.61 4.32
C SER A 479 -12.71 3.66 5.07
N VAL A 480 -12.32 4.01 6.31
CA VAL A 480 -12.83 5.19 7.00
C VAL A 480 -12.09 6.43 6.50
N HIS A 481 -12.86 7.36 5.94
CA HIS A 481 -12.40 8.57 5.25
C HIS A 481 -12.71 9.87 6.01
N GLY A 482 -13.42 9.80 7.14
CA GLY A 482 -13.63 10.93 8.03
C GLY A 482 -14.47 10.58 9.26
N VAL A 483 -14.37 11.42 10.30
CA VAL A 483 -15.18 11.34 11.52
C VAL A 483 -15.70 12.72 11.88
N VAL A 484 -16.99 12.83 12.17
CA VAL A 484 -17.62 14.01 12.77
C VAL A 484 -18.24 13.59 14.11
N ILE A 485 -17.82 14.25 15.18
CA ILE A 485 -18.34 14.06 16.54
C ILE A 485 -19.64 14.86 16.70
N TRP A 486 -20.62 14.35 17.43
CA TRP A 486 -21.90 15.04 17.70
C TRP A 486 -22.08 15.39 19.19
N PRO A 487 -21.26 16.29 19.74
CA PRO A 487 -21.35 16.67 21.14
C PRO A 487 -22.50 17.64 21.40
N TRP A 488 -22.96 17.66 22.65
CA TRP A 488 -23.60 18.84 23.21
C TRP A 488 -22.50 19.83 23.63
N LEU A 489 -22.63 21.09 23.24
CA LEU A 489 -21.67 22.14 23.56
C LEU A 489 -22.39 23.29 24.28
N HIS A 490 -21.65 24.03 25.10
CA HIS A 490 -22.14 25.17 25.89
C HIS A 490 -23.23 24.79 26.92
N SER A 491 -22.88 23.91 27.86
CA SER A 491 -23.68 23.72 29.07
C SER A 491 -22.80 23.60 30.31
N ASN A 492 -23.27 24.13 31.43
CA ASN A 492 -22.69 23.87 32.75
C ASN A 492 -23.31 22.61 33.41
N ASP A 493 -24.40 22.09 32.84
CA ASP A 493 -24.98 20.78 33.16
C ASP A 493 -25.14 19.96 31.88
N CYS A 494 -24.35 18.90 31.75
CA CYS A 494 -24.40 18.01 30.60
C CYS A 494 -25.46 16.90 30.76
N GLY A 495 -25.98 16.67 31.97
CA GLY A 495 -26.99 15.66 32.27
C GLY A 495 -26.68 14.31 31.64
N TYR A 496 -27.54 13.90 30.69
CA TYR A 496 -27.44 12.63 29.97
C TYR A 496 -26.76 12.73 28.59
N LYS A 497 -25.97 13.79 28.32
CA LYS A 497 -25.37 14.08 27.01
C LYS A 497 -23.84 14.09 27.02
N MET A 498 -23.23 13.65 25.92
CA MET A 498 -21.79 13.81 25.68
C MET A 498 -21.42 15.28 25.49
N CYS A 499 -20.62 15.84 26.40
CA CYS A 499 -20.01 17.15 26.26
C CYS A 499 -18.50 17.02 26.01
N LEU A 500 -17.95 17.85 25.12
CA LEU A 500 -16.50 18.04 25.03
C LEU A 500 -16.03 19.19 25.94
N THR A 501 -16.90 20.16 26.25
CA THR A 501 -16.59 21.34 27.09
C THR A 501 -17.75 21.76 27.99
N ASP A 502 -17.42 22.54 29.03
CA ASP A 502 -18.38 23.33 29.82
C ASP A 502 -18.89 24.57 29.03
N ALA A 503 -19.65 25.47 29.66
CA ALA A 503 -20.11 26.70 29.00
C ALA A 503 -19.00 27.75 28.74
N ASN A 504 -17.82 27.58 29.34
CA ASN A 504 -16.66 28.48 29.20
C ASN A 504 -15.61 27.94 28.21
N PHE A 505 -15.89 26.82 27.52
CA PHE A 505 -14.98 26.10 26.62
C PHE A 505 -13.76 25.49 27.30
N LYS A 506 -13.84 25.25 28.62
CA LYS A 506 -12.91 24.36 29.31
C LYS A 506 -13.30 22.92 28.99
N ASN A 507 -12.33 22.08 28.61
CA ASN A 507 -12.56 20.69 28.29
C ASN A 507 -13.14 19.90 29.47
N TYR A 508 -14.00 18.93 29.15
CA TYR A 508 -14.20 17.71 29.92
C TYR A 508 -13.22 16.61 29.44
N PRO A 509 -13.04 15.49 30.17
CA PRO A 509 -12.11 14.42 29.76
C PRO A 509 -12.32 13.86 28.34
N ALA A 510 -13.54 13.94 27.79
CA ALA A 510 -13.82 13.59 26.40
C ALA A 510 -13.22 14.62 25.40
N GLY A 511 -13.22 15.91 25.74
CA GLY A 511 -12.51 16.96 25.01
C GLY A 511 -10.99 16.81 25.10
N ASP A 512 -10.47 16.45 26.27
CA ASP A 512 -9.03 16.18 26.46
C ASP A 512 -8.55 14.98 25.62
N VAL A 513 -9.39 13.95 25.45
CA VAL A 513 -9.14 12.84 24.52
C VAL A 513 -9.12 13.30 23.07
N VAL A 514 -10.02 14.21 22.67
CA VAL A 514 -10.00 14.78 21.31
C VAL A 514 -8.72 15.59 21.07
N ASP A 515 -8.29 16.41 22.03
CA ASP A 515 -7.07 17.21 21.92
C ASP A 515 -5.81 16.34 21.89
N LYS A 516 -5.75 15.31 22.75
CA LYS A 516 -4.73 14.26 22.73
C LYS A 516 -4.63 13.60 21.36
N LEU A 517 -5.75 13.19 20.76
CA LEU A 517 -5.76 12.51 19.46
C LEU A 517 -5.43 13.47 18.29
N ILE A 518 -5.86 14.73 18.35
CA ILE A 518 -5.43 15.75 17.38
C ILE A 518 -3.92 15.96 17.46
N HIS A 519 -3.34 15.98 18.66
CA HIS A 519 -1.89 16.09 18.86
C HIS A 519 -1.13 14.84 18.40
N GLU A 520 -1.64 13.63 18.69
CA GLU A 520 -1.04 12.36 18.26
C GLU A 520 -1.12 12.10 16.74
N TRP A 521 -2.14 12.61 16.06
CA TRP A 521 -2.42 12.32 14.64
C TRP A 521 -2.08 13.46 13.68
N THR A 522 -1.68 14.63 14.19
CA THR A 522 -1.33 15.77 13.35
C THR A 522 -0.05 16.44 13.83
N HIS A 523 0.86 16.72 12.91
CA HIS A 523 2.05 17.53 13.19
C HIS A 523 1.69 19.04 13.14
N LYS A 524 0.58 19.40 13.80
CA LYS A 524 0.16 20.80 14.04
C LYS A 524 1.17 21.52 14.93
N ASN A 525 1.67 20.81 15.95
CA ASN A 525 2.85 21.21 16.70
C ASN A 525 4.10 20.83 15.91
N MET A 526 5.16 21.61 16.12
CA MET A 526 6.44 21.50 15.45
C MET A 526 7.09 20.16 15.78
N VAL A 527 7.37 19.33 14.78
CA VAL A 527 8.24 18.17 14.96
C VAL A 527 9.67 18.69 14.85
N GLU A 528 10.33 18.79 16.00
CA GLU A 528 11.74 19.12 16.13
C GLU A 528 12.56 17.83 16.01
N VAL A 529 13.42 17.79 15.00
CA VAL A 529 14.19 16.60 14.61
C VAL A 529 15.61 17.01 14.27
N VAL A 530 16.55 16.40 14.98
CA VAL A 530 17.99 16.69 14.87
C VAL A 530 18.58 15.93 13.70
N THR A 531 19.40 16.61 12.90
CA THR A 531 20.08 16.07 11.73
C THR A 531 21.38 15.32 12.06
N ASP A 532 21.65 14.26 11.29
CA ASP A 532 22.88 13.48 11.33
C ASP A 532 24.11 14.27 10.88
N CYS A 533 25.30 13.65 10.96
CA CYS A 533 26.56 14.27 10.56
C CYS A 533 26.67 14.62 9.05
N ASN A 534 25.73 14.15 8.22
CA ASN A 534 25.59 14.51 6.82
C ASN A 534 24.43 15.51 6.60
N GLY A 535 23.84 16.02 7.67
CA GLY A 535 22.73 16.97 7.67
C GLY A 535 21.36 16.34 7.44
N PHE A 536 21.23 15.00 7.35
CA PHE A 536 19.95 14.34 7.06
C PHE A 536 19.17 13.96 8.32
N PHE A 537 17.85 13.86 8.21
CA PHE A 537 17.04 13.02 9.09
C PHE A 537 15.97 12.27 8.29
N GLU A 538 15.41 11.23 8.90
CA GLU A 538 14.29 10.46 8.35
C GLU A 538 13.18 10.32 9.40
N THR A 539 11.92 10.55 9.01
CA THR A 539 10.77 10.43 9.94
C THR A 539 9.51 9.93 9.24
N PHE A 540 8.50 9.54 10.02
CA PHE A 540 7.19 9.14 9.51
C PHE A 540 6.18 10.29 9.66
N LEU A 541 5.91 10.99 8.56
CA LEU A 541 4.92 12.04 8.52
C LEU A 541 3.52 11.48 8.26
N TYR A 542 2.51 11.92 9.02
CA TYR A 542 1.10 11.65 8.70
C TYR A 542 0.72 12.23 7.35
N HIS A 543 -0.17 11.58 6.60
CA HIS A 543 -0.65 12.09 5.32
C HIS A 543 -1.32 13.46 5.50
N GLY A 544 -0.91 14.44 4.69
CA GLY A 544 -1.37 15.81 4.75
C GLY A 544 -0.49 16.75 3.93
N ASP A 545 -0.85 18.02 3.94
CA ASP A 545 -0.05 19.10 3.35
C ASP A 545 0.99 19.58 4.35
N TYR A 546 2.24 19.70 3.93
CA TYR A 546 3.39 20.15 4.73
C TYR A 546 4.12 21.29 4.04
N ASP A 547 4.87 22.07 4.82
CA ASP A 547 5.98 22.83 4.25
C ASP A 547 7.00 21.86 3.63
N CYS A 548 7.26 22.06 2.35
CA CYS A 548 8.30 21.37 1.59
C CYS A 548 9.68 22.00 1.88
N LEU A 549 10.73 21.54 1.18
CA LEU A 549 12.07 22.13 1.33
C LEU A 549 12.06 23.62 0.97
N ALA A 550 12.18 24.47 2.01
CA ALA A 550 12.17 25.93 1.92
C ALA A 550 13.52 26.48 1.42
N ALA A 551 14.61 25.83 1.82
CA ALA A 551 15.94 25.96 1.22
C ALA A 551 16.26 24.68 0.41
N PRO A 552 17.05 24.79 -0.67
CA PRO A 552 17.51 23.64 -1.45
C PRO A 552 18.59 22.86 -0.70
N LEU A 553 18.82 21.62 -1.12
CA LEU A 553 19.92 20.80 -0.61
C LEU A 553 21.11 20.87 -1.55
N GLN A 554 22.26 20.41 -1.11
CA GLN A 554 23.51 20.94 -1.64
C GLN A 554 24.11 20.13 -2.81
N PRO A 555 24.94 20.75 -3.67
CA PRO A 555 25.25 20.20 -4.97
C PRO A 555 26.06 18.92 -4.80
N GLN A 556 25.51 17.82 -5.31
CA GLN A 556 26.13 16.50 -5.23
C GLN A 556 27.55 16.58 -5.79
N TYR A 557 28.54 15.94 -5.16
CA TYR A 557 29.95 16.04 -5.57
C TYR A 557 30.54 17.47 -5.53
N LYS A 558 29.98 18.38 -4.70
CA LYS A 558 30.40 19.79 -4.58
C LYS A 558 30.34 20.56 -5.92
N GLY A 559 29.31 20.31 -6.71
CA GLY A 559 29.10 20.90 -8.05
C GLY A 559 29.80 20.18 -9.20
N GLY A 560 30.83 19.38 -8.93
CA GLY A 560 31.59 18.67 -9.96
C GLY A 560 32.38 19.63 -10.85
N ILE A 561 31.99 19.78 -12.12
CA ILE A 561 32.56 20.78 -13.04
C ILE A 561 31.71 22.06 -13.20
N ILE A 562 30.68 22.24 -12.38
CA ILE A 562 29.89 23.49 -12.36
C ILE A 562 30.64 24.57 -11.57
N LEU A 563 30.82 25.72 -12.19
CA LEU A 563 31.32 26.92 -11.53
C LEU A 563 30.18 27.61 -10.77
N ASN A 564 30.45 28.07 -9.54
CA ASN A 564 29.50 28.79 -8.69
C ASN A 564 28.12 28.06 -8.62
N PRO A 565 28.09 26.84 -8.06
CA PRO A 565 26.92 25.95 -8.09
C PRO A 565 25.75 26.42 -7.21
N GLU A 566 26.05 27.28 -6.21
CA GLU A 566 25.14 27.80 -5.19
C GLU A 566 24.85 29.31 -5.34
N PHE A 567 25.32 29.93 -6.44
CA PHE A 567 25.14 31.37 -6.71
C PHE A 567 25.68 32.32 -5.63
N ASN A 568 26.52 31.82 -4.72
CA ASN A 568 27.16 32.59 -3.66
C ASN A 568 27.97 33.75 -4.24
N ASP A 569 28.80 33.49 -5.26
CA ASP A 569 29.54 34.50 -6.06
C ASP A 569 28.64 35.25 -7.09
N GLY A 570 27.33 35.30 -6.84
CA GLY A 570 26.35 35.93 -7.71
C GLY A 570 26.14 35.16 -9.00
N LEU A 571 26.21 35.84 -10.14
CA LEU A 571 26.05 35.22 -11.47
C LEU A 571 27.39 34.85 -12.12
N GLN A 572 28.51 34.86 -11.39
CA GLN A 572 29.81 34.48 -11.92
C GLN A 572 29.77 33.06 -12.51
N GLY A 573 30.28 32.88 -13.73
CA GLY A 573 30.24 31.61 -14.46
C GLY A 573 28.92 31.32 -15.19
N TRP A 574 27.85 32.05 -14.90
CA TRP A 574 26.53 31.88 -15.52
C TRP A 574 26.22 32.99 -16.53
N SER A 575 25.23 32.77 -17.39
CA SER A 575 24.82 33.70 -18.46
C SER A 575 23.36 33.47 -18.85
N GLN A 576 22.71 34.46 -19.47
CA GLN A 576 21.36 34.25 -20.02
C GLN A 576 21.40 33.31 -21.24
N PHE A 577 20.39 32.47 -21.36
CA PHE A 577 20.08 31.70 -22.57
C PHE A 577 18.76 32.22 -23.13
N GLY A 578 18.74 32.54 -24.43
CA GLY A 578 17.62 33.25 -25.04
C GLY A 578 17.55 34.73 -24.61
N ASN A 579 16.32 35.24 -24.52
CA ASN A 579 15.98 36.65 -24.29
C ASN A 579 15.47 36.92 -22.86
N GLY A 580 15.31 35.88 -22.04
CA GLY A 580 14.94 36.02 -20.63
C GLY A 580 15.99 36.78 -19.81
N LYS A 581 15.56 37.41 -18.72
CA LYS A 581 16.43 38.15 -17.80
C LYS A 581 16.86 37.27 -16.64
N LEU A 582 18.11 37.44 -16.20
CA LEU A 582 18.66 36.77 -15.02
C LEU A 582 18.83 37.73 -13.85
N GLU A 583 18.52 37.24 -12.65
CA GLU A 583 18.69 37.95 -11.39
C GLU A 583 19.26 36.98 -10.33
N LYS A 584 20.23 37.43 -9.52
CA LYS A 584 20.58 36.73 -8.27
C LYS A 584 19.62 37.21 -7.19
N ARG A 585 18.82 36.30 -6.63
CA ARG A 585 18.03 36.58 -5.43
C ARG A 585 18.63 35.85 -4.22
N VAL A 586 18.16 36.23 -3.03
CA VAL A 586 18.55 35.64 -1.75
C VAL A 586 17.28 35.37 -0.97
N SER A 587 17.17 34.20 -0.35
CA SER A 587 16.01 33.83 0.48
C SER A 587 16.02 34.59 1.81
N LYS A 588 14.95 34.50 2.60
CA LYS A 588 14.89 35.14 3.93
C LYS A 588 15.90 34.54 4.91
N GLU A 589 16.29 33.31 4.64
CA GLU A 589 17.23 32.47 5.37
C GLU A 589 18.68 32.67 4.89
N GLY A 590 18.91 33.57 3.91
CA GLY A 590 20.23 33.90 3.38
C GLY A 590 20.71 33.03 2.20
N ASN A 591 19.91 32.07 1.73
CA ASN A 591 20.30 31.18 0.63
C ASN A 591 20.31 31.95 -0.70
N ALA A 592 21.46 31.99 -1.39
CA ALA A 592 21.58 32.56 -2.72
C ALA A 592 20.91 31.65 -3.77
N PHE A 593 20.29 32.20 -4.81
CA PHE A 593 19.79 31.44 -5.96
C PHE A 593 19.66 32.31 -7.20
N VAL A 594 19.60 31.68 -8.38
CA VAL A 594 19.35 32.39 -9.64
C VAL A 594 17.88 32.30 -10.06
N VAL A 595 17.37 33.40 -10.60
CA VAL A 595 16.03 33.51 -11.18
C VAL A 595 16.13 33.85 -12.66
N ALA A 596 15.37 33.13 -13.49
CA ALA A 596 15.08 33.49 -14.88
C ALA A 596 13.65 34.02 -14.96
N HIS A 597 13.51 35.31 -15.30
CA HIS A 597 12.24 36.03 -15.34
C HIS A 597 12.07 36.80 -16.66
N THR A 598 10.88 37.35 -16.90
CA THR A 598 10.53 38.01 -18.18
C THR A 598 10.82 37.10 -19.37
N ARG A 599 10.41 35.83 -19.24
CA ARG A 599 10.59 34.76 -20.23
C ARG A 599 9.50 34.88 -21.29
N ASN A 600 9.87 34.78 -22.57
CA ASN A 600 8.98 34.83 -23.71
C ASN A 600 8.95 33.47 -24.43
N GLU A 601 10.08 32.78 -24.44
CA GLU A 601 10.30 31.46 -25.06
C GLU A 601 10.52 30.37 -23.99
N PRO A 602 10.13 29.10 -24.22
CA PRO A 602 10.26 28.02 -23.23
C PRO A 602 11.68 27.81 -22.69
N TYR A 603 12.69 28.08 -23.52
CA TYR A 603 14.12 27.96 -23.21
C TYR A 603 14.75 29.23 -22.64
N ASP A 604 14.01 30.34 -22.51
CA ASP A 604 14.51 31.56 -21.85
C ASP A 604 14.88 31.24 -20.40
N SER A 605 16.18 31.22 -20.10
CA SER A 605 16.71 30.56 -18.90
C SER A 605 18.14 31.00 -18.57
N PHE A 606 18.73 30.35 -17.58
CA PHE A 606 20.14 30.43 -17.20
C PHE A 606 20.95 29.34 -17.93
N SER A 607 22.13 29.71 -18.45
CA SER A 607 23.13 28.78 -18.98
C SER A 607 24.50 28.89 -18.34
N GLN A 608 25.26 27.80 -18.43
CA GLN A 608 26.70 27.76 -18.16
C GLN A 608 27.43 27.08 -19.32
N LYS A 609 28.53 27.70 -19.76
CA LYS A 609 29.41 27.15 -20.81
C LYS A 609 30.44 26.22 -20.18
N LEU A 610 30.56 25.03 -20.77
CA LEU A 610 31.29 23.89 -20.22
C LEU A 610 32.19 23.30 -21.31
N TYR A 611 33.19 22.51 -20.91
CA TYR A 611 33.94 21.66 -21.84
C TYR A 611 33.71 20.20 -21.50
N MET A 612 33.17 19.44 -22.45
CA MET A 612 32.91 18.01 -22.28
C MET A 612 34.00 17.17 -22.92
N HIS A 613 34.24 15.97 -22.38
CA HIS A 613 35.27 15.05 -22.84
C HIS A 613 34.62 13.76 -23.37
N LYS A 614 34.96 13.37 -24.61
CA LYS A 614 34.42 12.18 -25.28
C LYS A 614 34.60 10.93 -24.43
N GLY A 615 33.52 10.15 -24.29
CA GLY A 615 33.51 8.87 -23.59
C GLY A 615 33.32 8.95 -22.08
N MET A 616 33.38 10.15 -21.49
CA MET A 616 33.05 10.36 -20.08
C MET A 616 31.55 10.25 -19.86
N HIS A 617 31.17 9.62 -18.75
CA HIS A 617 29.84 9.65 -18.18
C HIS A 617 29.69 10.91 -17.32
N TYR A 618 28.53 11.54 -17.32
CA TYR A 618 28.23 12.72 -16.50
C TYR A 618 26.93 12.49 -15.74
N THR A 619 26.94 12.65 -14.41
CA THR A 619 25.71 12.70 -13.60
C THR A 619 25.36 14.14 -13.30
N PHE A 620 24.07 14.46 -13.39
CA PHE A 620 23.54 15.79 -13.17
C PHE A 620 22.56 15.83 -11.99
N SER A 621 22.60 16.91 -11.21
CA SER A 621 21.50 17.28 -10.31
C SER A 621 21.39 18.79 -10.19
N ALA A 622 20.19 19.31 -9.93
CA ALA A 622 19.94 20.70 -9.56
C ALA A 622 18.67 20.78 -8.72
N TRP A 623 18.55 21.80 -7.88
CA TRP A 623 17.29 22.12 -7.21
C TRP A 623 16.56 23.21 -7.97
N ILE A 624 15.29 22.96 -8.27
CA ILE A 624 14.45 23.82 -9.10
C ILE A 624 13.19 24.21 -8.33
N GLN A 625 12.80 25.47 -8.43
CA GLN A 625 11.51 26.00 -7.99
C GLN A 625 10.90 26.84 -9.13
N VAL A 626 9.62 27.16 -9.06
CA VAL A 626 8.97 28.12 -9.98
C VAL A 626 8.18 29.14 -9.16
N SER A 627 7.98 30.36 -9.68
CA SER A 627 7.31 31.42 -8.91
C SER A 627 5.87 31.04 -8.51
N GLU A 628 5.12 30.40 -9.42
CA GLU A 628 3.70 30.06 -9.22
C GLU A 628 3.39 28.64 -9.71
N GLY A 629 2.32 28.03 -9.16
CA GLY A 629 1.77 26.77 -9.66
C GLY A 629 2.72 25.57 -9.56
N SER A 630 2.80 24.78 -10.63
CA SER A 630 3.68 23.62 -10.77
C SER A 630 3.95 23.36 -12.25
N GLU A 631 5.22 23.18 -12.62
CA GLU A 631 5.66 23.12 -14.01
C GLU A 631 6.73 22.04 -14.23
N THR A 632 6.74 21.48 -15.43
CA THR A 632 7.81 20.58 -15.87
C THR A 632 9.03 21.41 -16.29
N VAL A 633 10.17 21.16 -15.66
CA VAL A 633 11.46 21.80 -15.99
C VAL A 633 12.47 20.73 -16.39
N THR A 634 13.14 20.95 -17.53
CA THR A 634 14.07 19.99 -18.14
C THR A 634 15.45 20.63 -18.32
N ALA A 635 16.51 19.91 -17.93
CA ALA A 635 17.89 20.33 -18.12
C ALA A 635 18.44 19.78 -19.44
N ILE A 636 19.08 20.64 -20.25
CA ILE A 636 19.60 20.29 -21.58
C ILE A 636 21.04 20.78 -21.73
N VAL A 637 21.89 19.93 -22.31
CA VAL A 637 23.20 20.34 -22.80
C VAL A 637 23.17 20.46 -24.32
N LYS A 638 23.42 21.67 -24.81
CA LYS A 638 23.73 21.98 -26.20
C LYS A 638 25.18 21.62 -26.47
N THR A 639 25.43 20.76 -27.45
CA THR A 639 26.78 20.33 -27.86
C THR A 639 27.04 20.69 -29.33
N ARG A 640 28.28 20.53 -29.80
CA ARG A 640 28.61 20.60 -31.25
C ARG A 640 27.84 19.61 -32.14
N ARG A 641 27.16 18.60 -31.56
CA ARG A 641 26.34 17.59 -32.25
C ARG A 641 24.83 17.81 -32.06
N GLY A 642 24.42 18.95 -31.51
CA GLY A 642 23.03 19.23 -31.14
C GLY A 642 22.75 19.02 -29.65
N TYR A 643 21.47 18.92 -29.32
CA TYR A 643 20.95 19.01 -27.96
C TYR A 643 20.82 17.63 -27.31
N LYS A 644 21.09 17.54 -26.01
CA LYS A 644 20.97 16.32 -25.20
C LYS A 644 20.30 16.65 -23.87
N THR A 645 19.13 16.08 -23.61
CA THR A 645 18.46 16.16 -22.31
C THR A 645 19.27 15.40 -21.26
N LEU A 646 19.48 16.03 -20.10
CA LEU A 646 20.06 15.40 -18.92
C LEU A 646 18.99 14.72 -18.07
N GLY A 647 17.87 15.40 -17.83
CA GLY A 647 16.77 14.94 -16.99
C GLY A 647 15.71 16.02 -16.77
N THR A 648 14.64 15.65 -16.08
CA THR A 648 13.41 16.44 -15.95
C THR A 648 12.83 16.32 -14.53
N VAL A 649 12.18 17.38 -14.04
CA VAL A 649 11.46 17.42 -12.76
C VAL A 649 10.13 18.15 -12.92
N VAL A 650 9.16 17.86 -12.05
CA VAL A 650 7.99 18.72 -11.83
C VAL A 650 8.29 19.63 -10.64
N ALA A 651 8.72 20.87 -10.92
CA ALA A 651 8.98 21.88 -9.91
C ALA A 651 7.67 22.55 -9.46
N LYS A 652 7.64 23.13 -8.25
CA LYS A 652 6.43 23.77 -7.69
C LYS A 652 6.76 25.06 -6.96
N SER A 653 5.81 25.99 -6.90
CA SER A 653 5.91 27.17 -6.05
C SER A 653 5.98 26.80 -4.57
N GLY A 654 6.88 27.45 -3.84
CA GLY A 654 7.20 27.17 -2.44
C GLY A 654 8.08 25.94 -2.20
N CYS A 655 8.35 25.10 -3.21
CA CYS A 655 9.00 23.80 -3.02
C CYS A 655 10.24 23.60 -3.91
N TRP A 656 11.43 23.66 -3.32
CA TRP A 656 12.65 23.19 -3.98
C TRP A 656 12.51 21.70 -4.33
N SER A 657 12.66 21.40 -5.63
CA SER A 657 12.43 20.09 -6.23
C SER A 657 13.68 19.61 -6.95
N MET A 658 14.24 18.46 -6.55
CA MET A 658 15.48 17.94 -7.13
C MET A 658 15.25 17.38 -8.54
N LEU A 659 15.81 18.05 -9.53
CA LEU A 659 16.04 17.50 -10.86
C LEU A 659 17.27 16.58 -10.79
N LYS A 660 17.14 15.35 -11.27
CA LYS A 660 18.24 14.38 -11.42
C LYS A 660 18.36 13.94 -12.88
N GLY A 661 19.58 13.68 -13.33
CA GLY A 661 19.84 13.37 -14.74
C GLY A 661 21.25 12.85 -15.03
N GLY A 662 21.57 12.71 -16.31
CA GLY A 662 22.94 12.43 -16.77
C GLY A 662 23.06 12.24 -18.29
N LEU A 663 24.29 12.33 -18.81
CA LEU A 663 24.60 11.99 -20.21
C LEU A 663 25.97 11.32 -20.38
N THR A 664 26.17 10.65 -21.51
CA THR A 664 27.50 10.19 -21.95
C THR A 664 27.96 11.04 -23.14
N ALA A 665 29.13 11.67 -23.05
CA ALA A 665 29.56 12.64 -24.05
C ALA A 665 30.11 11.96 -25.33
N GLU A 666 29.47 12.19 -26.47
CA GLU A 666 29.86 11.58 -27.76
C GLU A 666 31.14 12.17 -28.39
N SER A 667 31.47 13.41 -28.03
CA SER A 667 32.56 14.19 -28.63
C SER A 667 33.12 15.18 -27.62
N SER A 668 34.44 15.38 -27.64
CA SER A 668 35.08 16.42 -26.84
C SER A 668 34.83 17.81 -27.44
N GLY A 669 34.59 18.82 -26.61
CA GLY A 669 34.43 20.19 -27.09
C GLY A 669 33.63 21.09 -26.15
N PRO A 670 33.50 22.38 -26.51
CA PRO A 670 32.60 23.30 -25.83
C PRO A 670 31.15 22.84 -25.96
N SER A 671 30.43 22.96 -24.85
CA SER A 671 29.01 22.68 -24.67
C SER A 671 28.39 23.78 -23.80
N GLU A 672 27.06 23.84 -23.75
CA GLU A 672 26.32 24.84 -22.98
C GLU A 672 25.12 24.16 -22.30
N LEU A 673 25.15 24.09 -20.97
CA LEU A 673 24.03 23.64 -20.14
C LEU A 673 23.01 24.78 -20.06
N TYR A 674 21.73 24.52 -20.29
CA TYR A 674 20.60 25.43 -20.08
C TYR A 674 19.33 24.66 -19.68
N PHE A 675 18.23 25.36 -19.45
CA PHE A 675 16.98 24.77 -18.93
C PHE A 675 15.77 25.19 -19.77
N GLU A 676 14.77 24.33 -19.87
CA GLU A 676 13.50 24.63 -20.54
C GLU A 676 12.30 24.32 -19.65
N SER A 677 11.24 25.12 -19.77
CA SER A 677 9.91 24.83 -19.24
C SER A 677 8.84 25.38 -20.16
N LYS A 678 7.80 24.58 -20.45
CA LYS A 678 6.78 24.90 -21.47
C LYS A 678 5.99 26.16 -21.15
N SER A 679 5.76 26.44 -19.88
CA SER A 679 5.15 27.69 -19.42
C SER A 679 6.22 28.78 -19.31
N THR A 680 5.95 29.93 -19.90
CA THR A 680 6.81 31.14 -19.87
C THR A 680 6.29 32.20 -18.90
N ASN A 681 5.04 32.08 -18.45
CA ASN A 681 4.40 33.01 -17.52
C ASN A 681 4.95 32.93 -16.09
N VAL A 682 5.66 31.85 -15.73
CA VAL A 682 6.31 31.70 -14.42
C VAL A 682 7.81 31.93 -14.52
N GLU A 683 8.38 32.49 -13.45
CA GLU A 683 9.82 32.51 -13.27
C GLU A 683 10.32 31.08 -12.99
N MET A 684 11.51 30.75 -13.49
CA MET A 684 12.24 29.55 -13.06
C MET A 684 13.30 29.96 -12.05
N TRP A 685 13.35 29.29 -10.90
CA TRP A 685 14.38 29.50 -9.87
C TRP A 685 15.25 28.25 -9.78
N MET A 686 16.56 28.42 -9.64
CA MET A 686 17.51 27.31 -9.59
C MET A 686 18.61 27.55 -8.57
N ASP A 687 19.03 26.46 -7.91
CA ASP A 687 20.16 26.44 -7.00
C ASP A 687 20.85 25.07 -6.92
N SER A 688 22.02 25.02 -6.27
CA SER A 688 22.77 23.82 -5.89
C SER A 688 22.96 22.84 -7.05
N VAL A 689 23.51 23.37 -8.15
CA VAL A 689 23.69 22.68 -9.42
C VAL A 689 24.96 21.84 -9.42
N SER A 690 24.89 20.61 -9.93
CA SER A 690 26.04 19.72 -10.07
C SER A 690 26.05 18.99 -11.40
N LEU A 691 27.24 18.88 -11.98
CA LEU A 691 27.53 18.04 -13.13
C LEU A 691 28.89 17.34 -12.90
N GLN A 692 28.86 16.09 -12.44
CA GLN A 692 30.07 15.34 -12.11
C GLN A 692 30.49 14.39 -13.26
N PRO A 693 31.71 14.52 -13.82
CA PRO A 693 32.28 13.56 -14.75
C PRO A 693 32.79 12.29 -14.06
N PHE A 694 32.65 11.15 -14.74
CA PHE A 694 33.22 9.86 -14.39
C PHE A 694 33.80 9.17 -15.61
N THR A 695 34.95 8.50 -15.46
CA THR A 695 35.45 7.56 -16.47
C THR A 695 34.62 6.28 -16.47
N LYS A 696 34.77 5.44 -17.51
CA LYS A 696 34.09 4.14 -17.55
C LYS A 696 34.55 3.21 -16.41
N GLU A 697 35.82 3.28 -16.05
CA GLU A 697 36.47 2.49 -15.00
C GLU A 697 35.95 2.91 -13.62
N GLN A 698 35.80 4.21 -13.38
CA GLN A 698 35.17 4.74 -12.17
C GLN A 698 33.70 4.30 -12.07
N TRP A 699 32.93 4.43 -13.15
CA TRP A 699 31.52 4.00 -13.18
C TRP A 699 31.39 2.49 -12.94
N ARG A 700 32.26 1.70 -13.56
CA ARG A 700 32.35 0.24 -13.40
C ARG A 700 32.72 -0.15 -11.97
N SER A 701 33.64 0.58 -11.34
CA SER A 701 33.99 0.38 -9.92
C SER A 701 32.77 0.60 -9.01
N HIS A 702 32.03 1.70 -9.20
CA HIS A 702 30.78 1.95 -8.46
C HIS A 702 29.72 0.86 -8.68
N GLN A 703 29.58 0.32 -9.90
CA GLN A 703 28.70 -0.82 -10.16
C GLN A 703 29.14 -2.07 -9.38
N VAL A 704 30.42 -2.42 -9.41
CA VAL A 704 30.97 -3.58 -8.69
C VAL A 704 30.80 -3.44 -7.18
N GLN A 705 31.10 -2.27 -6.62
CA GLN A 705 30.88 -1.96 -5.20
C GLN A 705 29.40 -2.09 -4.81
N ARG A 706 28.47 -1.53 -5.61
CA ARG A 706 27.02 -1.70 -5.36
C ARG A 706 26.57 -3.17 -5.44
N ILE A 707 27.10 -3.96 -6.37
CA ILE A 707 26.79 -5.40 -6.47
C ILE A 707 27.32 -6.16 -5.26
N GLU A 708 28.56 -5.89 -4.83
CA GLU A 708 29.18 -6.52 -3.65
C GLU A 708 28.41 -6.19 -2.36
N MET A 709 27.85 -4.98 -2.22
CA MET A 709 27.04 -4.58 -1.06
C MET A 709 25.59 -5.08 -1.11
N MET A 710 24.94 -5.10 -2.29
CA MET A 710 23.49 -5.27 -2.39
C MET A 710 23.03 -6.64 -2.94
N ARG A 711 23.94 -7.43 -3.51
CA ARG A 711 23.63 -8.75 -4.12
C ARG A 711 24.45 -9.90 -3.55
N LYS A 712 25.45 -9.60 -2.70
CA LYS A 712 26.42 -10.56 -2.19
C LYS A 712 26.59 -10.44 -0.68
N THR A 713 27.13 -11.50 -0.09
CA THR A 713 27.40 -11.64 1.33
C THR A 713 28.73 -12.38 1.52
N LYS A 714 29.57 -11.88 2.44
CA LYS A 714 30.81 -12.54 2.82
C LYS A 714 30.50 -13.74 3.72
N VAL A 715 30.90 -14.92 3.29
CA VAL A 715 30.79 -16.17 4.04
C VAL A 715 32.16 -16.62 4.51
N LYS A 716 32.21 -17.19 5.71
CA LYS A 716 33.39 -17.86 6.27
C LYS A 716 33.01 -19.28 6.64
N ILE A 717 33.71 -20.26 6.05
CA ILE A 717 33.52 -21.68 6.28
C ILE A 717 34.75 -22.21 7.01
N GLN A 718 34.56 -23.11 7.98
CA GLN A 718 35.65 -23.88 8.59
C GLN A 718 35.40 -25.37 8.38
N ALA A 719 36.40 -26.09 7.88
CA ALA A 719 36.43 -27.53 7.88
C ALA A 719 37.11 -28.03 9.18
N THR A 720 36.40 -28.85 9.95
CA THR A 720 36.93 -29.53 11.13
C THR A 720 36.60 -31.02 11.10
N ASN A 721 37.33 -31.84 11.86
CA ASN A 721 36.95 -33.23 12.09
C ASN A 721 35.94 -33.35 13.25
N ALA A 722 35.53 -34.59 13.57
CA ALA A 722 34.59 -34.88 14.65
C ALA A 722 35.10 -34.49 16.06
N GLN A 723 36.40 -34.22 16.20
CA GLN A 723 37.07 -33.78 17.42
C GLN A 723 37.17 -32.24 17.51
N GLY A 724 36.74 -31.51 16.46
CA GLY A 724 36.86 -30.06 16.35
C GLY A 724 38.22 -29.55 15.85
N GLU A 725 39.15 -30.46 15.52
CA GLU A 725 40.47 -30.10 14.99
C GLU A 725 40.34 -29.58 13.55
N SER A 726 41.11 -28.53 13.23
CA SER A 726 41.06 -27.87 11.92
C SER A 726 41.62 -28.74 10.80
N LEU A 727 40.86 -28.89 9.72
CA LEU A 727 41.23 -29.65 8.53
C LEU A 727 41.90 -28.74 7.50
N SER A 728 43.20 -28.52 7.66
CA SER A 728 44.06 -27.81 6.70
C SER A 728 44.14 -28.54 5.35
N GLY A 729 44.09 -27.80 4.24
CA GLY A 729 44.20 -28.34 2.90
C GLY A 729 43.02 -29.20 2.42
N ALA A 730 41.91 -29.24 3.16
CA ALA A 730 40.64 -29.84 2.75
C ALA A 730 40.07 -29.07 1.56
N ILE A 731 39.48 -29.80 0.61
CA ILE A 731 38.91 -29.23 -0.61
C ILE A 731 37.45 -28.87 -0.35
N ILE A 732 37.09 -27.62 -0.60
CA ILE A 732 35.72 -27.11 -0.55
C ILE A 732 35.26 -26.82 -1.98
N SER A 733 34.12 -27.41 -2.36
CA SER A 733 33.36 -27.09 -3.56
C SER A 733 32.03 -26.47 -3.16
N ILE A 734 31.64 -25.38 -3.83
CA ILE A 734 30.38 -24.67 -3.59
C ILE A 734 29.65 -24.51 -4.93
N LYS A 735 28.37 -24.91 -4.93
CA LYS A 735 27.50 -24.89 -6.09
C LYS A 735 26.18 -24.19 -5.76
N GLN A 736 25.91 -23.10 -6.46
CA GLN A 736 24.64 -22.39 -6.33
C GLN A 736 23.49 -23.21 -6.94
N LYS A 737 22.41 -23.39 -6.17
CA LYS A 737 21.13 -24.00 -6.57
C LYS A 737 20.21 -22.97 -7.21
N THR A 738 20.02 -21.83 -6.54
CA THR A 738 19.11 -20.75 -6.96
C THR A 738 19.80 -19.40 -6.80
N GLY A 739 19.41 -18.42 -7.61
CA GLY A 739 19.80 -17.01 -7.43
C GLY A 739 18.60 -16.19 -6.99
N SER A 740 18.78 -15.25 -6.06
CA SER A 740 17.71 -14.36 -5.60
C SER A 740 17.39 -13.22 -6.58
N PHE A 741 18.19 -13.05 -7.63
CA PHE A 741 17.97 -12.08 -8.71
C PHE A 741 17.46 -12.82 -9.95
N LEU A 742 16.32 -12.38 -10.48
CA LEU A 742 15.64 -13.08 -11.56
C LEU A 742 16.08 -12.51 -12.92
N PHE A 743 16.73 -13.35 -13.73
CA PHE A 743 17.20 -13.00 -15.07
C PHE A 743 16.62 -13.94 -16.12
N GLY A 744 16.11 -13.34 -17.20
CA GLY A 744 15.29 -14.02 -18.18
C GLY A 744 15.42 -13.49 -19.60
N SER A 745 14.76 -14.17 -20.52
CA SER A 745 14.54 -13.73 -21.89
C SER A 745 13.15 -14.17 -22.34
N VAL A 746 12.57 -13.49 -23.32
CA VAL A 746 11.30 -13.84 -23.94
C VAL A 746 11.36 -15.21 -24.66
N ILE A 747 10.24 -15.92 -24.67
CA ILE A 747 10.02 -17.10 -25.53
C ILE A 747 8.77 -16.93 -26.36
N ASN A 748 8.75 -17.54 -27.55
CA ASN A 748 7.59 -17.60 -28.44
C ASN A 748 7.31 -19.05 -28.83
N LYS A 749 6.14 -19.31 -29.44
CA LYS A 749 5.61 -20.63 -29.83
C LYS A 749 6.63 -21.64 -30.40
N PRO A 750 7.60 -21.28 -31.26
CA PRO A 750 8.57 -22.24 -31.81
C PRO A 750 9.39 -23.03 -30.77
N ILE A 751 9.41 -22.60 -29.50
CA ILE A 751 10.05 -23.36 -28.42
C ILE A 751 9.36 -24.71 -28.14
N LEU A 752 8.06 -24.86 -28.44
CA LEU A 752 7.32 -26.10 -28.18
C LEU A 752 7.83 -27.28 -29.01
N ASP A 753 8.15 -27.01 -30.28
CA ASP A 753 8.50 -28.02 -31.28
C ASP A 753 10.01 -28.12 -31.55
N ASN A 754 10.83 -27.34 -30.84
CA ASN A 754 12.28 -27.21 -31.09
C ASN A 754 13.13 -27.55 -29.84
N PRO A 755 13.63 -28.80 -29.72
CA PRO A 755 14.48 -29.22 -28.61
C PRO A 755 15.80 -28.44 -28.47
N ALA A 756 16.35 -27.89 -29.55
CA ALA A 756 17.54 -27.05 -29.48
C ALA A 756 17.24 -25.72 -28.79
N TYR A 757 16.08 -25.10 -29.09
CA TYR A 757 15.61 -23.91 -28.38
C TYR A 757 15.36 -24.22 -26.89
N GLN A 758 14.67 -25.33 -26.59
CA GLN A 758 14.41 -25.75 -25.20
C GLN A 758 15.72 -25.92 -24.40
N ASN A 759 16.69 -26.66 -24.95
CA ASN A 759 17.98 -26.89 -24.30
C ASN A 759 18.82 -25.61 -24.16
N TRP A 760 18.85 -24.76 -25.19
CA TRP A 760 19.58 -23.50 -25.15
C TRP A 760 18.97 -22.51 -24.14
N PHE A 761 17.65 -22.43 -24.06
CA PHE A 761 16.95 -21.50 -23.17
C PHE A 761 16.98 -21.95 -21.70
N THR A 762 16.60 -23.22 -21.44
CA THR A 762 16.39 -23.73 -20.06
C THR A 762 17.67 -23.94 -19.27
N SER A 763 18.83 -23.97 -19.93
CA SER A 763 20.15 -24.00 -19.29
C SER A 763 20.60 -22.61 -18.76
N ARG A 764 19.96 -21.53 -19.22
CA ARG A 764 20.35 -20.13 -18.98
C ARG A 764 19.43 -19.39 -18.01
N PHE A 765 18.13 -19.41 -18.27
CA PHE A 765 17.18 -18.46 -17.68
C PHE A 765 16.29 -19.07 -16.60
N THR A 766 15.97 -18.28 -15.57
CA THR A 766 15.09 -18.68 -14.45
C THR A 766 13.73 -18.00 -14.47
N VAL A 767 13.55 -16.99 -15.31
CA VAL A 767 12.26 -16.31 -15.57
C VAL A 767 12.09 -16.09 -17.08
N THR A 768 10.84 -16.02 -17.53
CA THR A 768 10.49 -15.71 -18.92
C THR A 768 9.18 -14.93 -19.02
N THR A 769 8.94 -14.38 -20.22
CA THR A 769 7.71 -13.72 -20.68
C THR A 769 7.35 -14.36 -22.03
N PHE A 770 6.06 -14.50 -22.37
CA PHE A 770 5.65 -15.00 -23.68
C PHE A 770 5.45 -13.82 -24.64
N GLY A 771 6.12 -13.82 -25.79
CA GLY A 771 6.25 -12.62 -26.60
C GLY A 771 4.94 -12.14 -27.23
N ASN A 772 4.09 -13.08 -27.64
CA ASN A 772 2.77 -12.78 -28.22
C ASN A 772 1.65 -13.64 -27.65
N GLU A 773 1.96 -14.82 -27.12
CA GLU A 773 1.02 -15.93 -26.97
C GLU A 773 -0.01 -15.72 -25.85
N MET A 774 0.21 -14.76 -24.94
CA MET A 774 -0.77 -14.33 -23.95
C MET A 774 -1.52 -13.04 -24.33
N LYS A 775 -1.09 -12.29 -25.36
CA LYS A 775 -1.73 -11.02 -25.79
C LYS A 775 -3.14 -11.26 -26.36
N TRP A 776 -4.03 -10.25 -26.28
CA TRP A 776 -5.46 -10.44 -26.58
C TRP A 776 -5.72 -10.83 -28.04
N TYR A 777 -5.01 -10.25 -29.01
CA TYR A 777 -5.16 -10.61 -30.43
C TYR A 777 -4.78 -12.06 -30.72
N SER A 778 -3.78 -12.62 -30.02
CA SER A 778 -3.36 -14.02 -30.14
C SER A 778 -4.35 -15.00 -29.53
N THR A 779 -5.06 -14.58 -28.48
CA THR A 779 -5.90 -15.45 -27.65
C THR A 779 -7.41 -15.29 -27.88
N GLU A 780 -7.86 -14.24 -28.56
CA GLU A 780 -9.26 -14.04 -28.99
C GLU A 780 -9.34 -13.32 -30.36
N ASN A 781 -8.75 -13.89 -31.41
CA ASN A 781 -8.73 -13.33 -32.77
C ASN A 781 -10.14 -13.20 -33.43
N SER A 782 -11.19 -13.73 -32.80
CA SER A 782 -12.58 -13.56 -33.23
C SER A 782 -13.50 -13.45 -32.01
N PRO A 783 -14.57 -12.62 -32.06
CA PRO A 783 -15.42 -12.36 -30.89
C PRO A 783 -15.91 -13.64 -30.22
N GLY A 784 -15.63 -13.81 -28.92
CA GLY A 784 -16.07 -14.94 -28.12
C GLY A 784 -15.29 -16.24 -28.32
N LYS A 785 -14.37 -16.34 -29.29
CA LYS A 785 -13.58 -17.54 -29.59
C LYS A 785 -12.19 -17.43 -28.96
N GLU A 786 -12.09 -17.87 -27.70
CA GLU A 786 -10.84 -17.91 -26.96
C GLU A 786 -10.04 -19.18 -27.29
N ASP A 787 -8.73 -19.03 -27.54
CA ASP A 787 -7.77 -20.14 -27.65
C ASP A 787 -6.54 -19.85 -26.78
N TYR A 788 -6.29 -20.73 -25.81
CA TYR A 788 -5.14 -20.67 -24.91
C TYR A 788 -4.22 -21.90 -25.05
N SER A 789 -4.42 -22.75 -26.07
CA SER A 789 -3.68 -24.00 -26.26
C SER A 789 -2.16 -23.80 -26.30
N VAL A 790 -1.70 -22.75 -26.97
CA VAL A 790 -0.27 -22.39 -27.09
C VAL A 790 0.31 -21.85 -25.77
N PRO A 791 -0.22 -20.78 -25.13
CA PRO A 791 0.32 -20.29 -23.85
C PRO A 791 0.20 -21.31 -22.72
N ASP A 792 -0.83 -22.18 -22.71
CA ASP A 792 -0.94 -23.27 -21.74
C ASP A 792 0.20 -24.30 -21.91
N ALA A 793 0.53 -24.66 -23.16
CA ALA A 793 1.65 -25.55 -23.45
C ALA A 793 3.01 -24.93 -23.08
N MET A 794 3.20 -23.63 -23.35
CA MET A 794 4.43 -22.91 -23.00
C MET A 794 4.57 -22.75 -21.48
N LEU A 795 3.48 -22.52 -20.75
CA LEU A 795 3.47 -22.48 -19.29
C LEU A 795 3.75 -23.85 -18.67
N LYS A 796 3.25 -24.93 -19.28
CA LYS A 796 3.59 -26.31 -18.89
C LYS A 796 5.09 -26.58 -19.07
N LEU A 797 5.66 -26.20 -20.22
CA LEU A 797 7.09 -26.33 -20.50
C LEU A 797 7.94 -25.54 -19.49
N ALA A 798 7.62 -24.26 -19.25
CA ALA A 798 8.32 -23.43 -18.28
C ALA A 798 8.31 -24.07 -16.88
N LYS A 799 7.15 -24.57 -16.44
CA LYS A 799 7.01 -25.29 -15.15
C LYS A 799 7.81 -26.59 -15.09
N GLN A 800 7.89 -27.36 -16.18
CA GLN A 800 8.70 -28.59 -16.24
C GLN A 800 10.20 -28.33 -16.03
N HIS A 801 10.69 -27.13 -16.40
CA HIS A 801 12.09 -26.72 -16.20
C HIS A 801 12.30 -25.79 -14.99
N GLY A 802 11.27 -25.57 -14.15
CA GLY A 802 11.36 -24.70 -12.97
C GLY A 802 11.49 -23.21 -13.28
N ILE A 803 11.07 -22.77 -14.48
CA ILE A 803 11.18 -21.39 -14.95
C ILE A 803 9.91 -20.63 -14.59
N PHE A 804 10.07 -19.47 -13.93
CA PHE A 804 8.96 -18.58 -13.60
C PHE A 804 8.45 -17.82 -14.82
N VAL A 805 7.15 -17.54 -14.87
CA VAL A 805 6.53 -16.81 -16.00
C VAL A 805 5.93 -15.48 -15.52
N ARG A 806 6.20 -14.41 -16.26
CA ARG A 806 5.46 -13.15 -16.20
C ARG A 806 4.33 -13.20 -17.24
N GLY A 807 3.09 -12.93 -16.82
CA GLY A 807 1.96 -12.84 -17.73
C GLY A 807 1.95 -11.50 -18.46
N HIS A 808 2.10 -11.53 -19.78
CA HIS A 808 2.18 -10.35 -20.62
C HIS A 808 1.25 -10.48 -21.84
N ASN A 809 0.19 -9.70 -21.98
CA ASN A 809 -0.37 -8.73 -21.03
C ASN A 809 -1.89 -8.88 -20.95
N ILE A 810 -2.50 -8.36 -19.88
CA ILE A 810 -3.96 -8.45 -19.71
C ILE A 810 -4.63 -7.53 -20.73
N LEU A 811 -4.23 -6.25 -20.75
CA LEU A 811 -4.63 -5.21 -21.70
C LEU A 811 -3.41 -4.39 -22.15
N TRP A 812 -3.53 -3.78 -23.34
CA TRP A 812 -2.52 -2.93 -23.98
C TRP A 812 -3.25 -1.72 -24.59
N ASP A 813 -2.91 -0.49 -24.19
CA ASP A 813 -3.70 0.71 -24.54
C ASP A 813 -3.45 1.25 -25.97
N ASP A 814 -2.51 0.72 -26.76
CA ASP A 814 -2.37 1.06 -28.19
C ASP A 814 -3.51 0.43 -29.02
N ASP A 815 -4.35 1.27 -29.62
CA ASP A 815 -5.40 0.86 -30.56
C ASP A 815 -4.86 -0.07 -31.65
N LYS A 816 -3.62 0.12 -32.14
CA LYS A 816 -3.03 -0.75 -33.17
C LYS A 816 -3.03 -2.21 -32.76
N ASN A 817 -2.74 -2.50 -31.49
CA ASN A 817 -2.58 -3.83 -30.93
C ASN A 817 -3.87 -4.41 -30.33
N GLN A 818 -5.01 -3.70 -30.42
CA GLN A 818 -6.31 -4.29 -30.13
C GLN A 818 -6.75 -5.28 -31.21
N PRO A 819 -7.48 -6.37 -30.88
CA PRO A 819 -8.08 -7.23 -31.88
C PRO A 819 -8.97 -6.42 -32.84
N TRP A 820 -8.95 -6.73 -34.13
CA TRP A 820 -9.64 -5.94 -35.18
C TRP A 820 -11.14 -5.70 -34.88
N TRP A 821 -11.78 -6.66 -34.22
CA TRP A 821 -13.20 -6.63 -33.86
C TRP A 821 -13.50 -5.83 -32.58
N VAL A 822 -12.48 -5.49 -31.78
CA VAL A 822 -12.61 -4.73 -30.53
C VAL A 822 -12.64 -3.22 -30.81
N LYS A 823 -11.86 -2.75 -31.78
CA LYS A 823 -11.66 -1.32 -32.10
C LYS A 823 -12.96 -0.57 -32.46
N SER A 824 -13.90 -1.27 -33.09
CA SER A 824 -15.17 -0.73 -33.57
C SER A 824 -16.35 -0.92 -32.61
N LEU A 825 -16.13 -1.50 -31.42
CA LEU A 825 -17.22 -1.77 -30.48
C LEU A 825 -17.78 -0.49 -29.82
N PRO A 826 -19.12 -0.35 -29.76
CA PRO A 826 -19.78 0.59 -28.84
C PRO A 826 -19.33 0.39 -27.39
N ALA A 827 -19.35 1.47 -26.59
CA ALA A 827 -18.69 1.50 -25.26
C ALA A 827 -19.28 0.51 -24.22
N ASP A 828 -20.51 0.04 -24.39
CA ASP A 828 -21.11 -1.04 -23.61
C ASP A 828 -20.56 -2.41 -24.01
N GLN A 829 -20.51 -2.70 -25.31
CA GLN A 829 -19.97 -3.93 -25.88
C GLN A 829 -18.46 -4.05 -25.65
N LEU A 830 -17.73 -2.94 -25.82
CA LEU A 830 -16.31 -2.84 -25.51
C LEU A 830 -16.06 -3.16 -24.03
N ARG A 831 -16.91 -2.66 -23.12
CA ARG A 831 -16.79 -2.94 -21.69
C ARG A 831 -17.09 -4.40 -21.38
N ALA A 832 -18.09 -5.01 -22.01
CA ALA A 832 -18.40 -6.43 -21.86
C ALA A 832 -17.26 -7.33 -22.37
N ALA A 833 -16.66 -6.99 -23.53
CA ALA A 833 -15.50 -7.69 -24.08
C ALA A 833 -14.27 -7.55 -23.16
N THR A 834 -14.00 -6.33 -22.67
CA THR A 834 -12.85 -6.06 -21.78
C THR A 834 -13.01 -6.74 -20.42
N GLU A 835 -14.23 -6.78 -19.85
CA GLU A 835 -14.54 -7.61 -18.69
C GLU A 835 -14.26 -9.09 -18.99
N LYS A 836 -14.84 -9.65 -20.05
CA LYS A 836 -14.66 -11.05 -20.43
C LYS A 836 -13.17 -11.40 -20.54
N ARG A 837 -12.38 -10.56 -21.21
CA ARG A 837 -10.92 -10.67 -21.32
C ARG A 837 -10.24 -10.76 -19.95
N ILE A 838 -10.46 -9.79 -19.06
CA ILE A 838 -9.81 -9.77 -17.73
C ILE A 838 -10.22 -11.00 -16.92
N ASN A 839 -11.53 -11.32 -16.87
CA ASN A 839 -12.02 -12.47 -16.10
C ASN A 839 -11.49 -13.80 -16.65
N SER A 840 -11.37 -13.97 -17.98
CA SER A 840 -10.84 -15.18 -18.61
C SER A 840 -9.33 -15.34 -18.36
N VAL A 841 -8.52 -14.37 -18.80
CA VAL A 841 -7.07 -14.53 -18.83
C VAL A 841 -6.44 -14.59 -17.44
N VAL A 842 -6.95 -13.78 -16.49
CA VAL A 842 -6.42 -13.76 -15.12
C VAL A 842 -6.82 -15.01 -14.36
N SER A 843 -8.11 -15.41 -14.41
CA SER A 843 -8.58 -16.61 -13.69
C SER A 843 -7.92 -17.89 -14.21
N ARG A 844 -7.55 -17.94 -15.50
CA ARG A 844 -6.84 -19.08 -16.10
C ARG A 844 -5.44 -19.27 -15.48
N TYR A 845 -4.69 -18.19 -15.29
CA TYR A 845 -3.30 -18.24 -14.86
C TYR A 845 -3.06 -17.80 -13.41
N ALA A 846 -4.12 -17.57 -12.63
CA ALA A 846 -4.02 -17.21 -11.22
C ALA A 846 -3.24 -18.25 -10.41
N ASN A 847 -2.35 -17.79 -9.51
CA ASN A 847 -1.37 -18.59 -8.77
C ASN A 847 -0.38 -19.39 -9.67
N GLN A 848 -0.34 -19.17 -10.99
CA GLN A 848 0.58 -19.88 -11.91
C GLN A 848 1.75 -19.02 -12.40
N LEU A 849 1.72 -17.72 -12.12
CA LEU A 849 2.66 -16.69 -12.58
C LEU A 849 3.33 -16.01 -11.39
N ILE A 850 4.45 -15.31 -11.61
CA ILE A 850 5.08 -14.46 -10.57
C ILE A 850 4.70 -12.98 -10.70
N ALA A 851 4.29 -12.56 -11.90
CA ALA A 851 3.96 -11.18 -12.22
C ALA A 851 2.88 -11.12 -13.31
N TRP A 852 2.12 -10.03 -13.31
CA TRP A 852 1.22 -9.63 -14.40
C TRP A 852 1.61 -8.24 -14.89
N ASP A 853 1.81 -8.08 -16.21
CA ASP A 853 1.69 -6.78 -16.86
C ASP A 853 0.21 -6.51 -17.09
N VAL A 854 -0.35 -5.69 -16.20
CA VAL A 854 -1.81 -5.51 -16.07
C VAL A 854 -2.35 -4.55 -17.12
N VAL A 855 -1.59 -3.50 -17.39
CA VAL A 855 -1.84 -2.53 -18.46
C VAL A 855 -0.50 -2.16 -19.09
N ASN A 856 -0.39 -2.34 -20.40
CA ASN A 856 0.74 -1.88 -21.22
C ASN A 856 0.46 -0.49 -21.79
N GLU A 857 1.45 0.41 -21.71
CA GLU A 857 1.57 1.64 -22.50
C GLU A 857 0.46 2.70 -22.32
N ASN A 858 -0.19 2.74 -21.15
CA ASN A 858 -1.29 3.68 -20.89
C ASN A 858 -0.86 5.13 -20.53
N MET A 859 0.42 5.46 -20.66
CA MET A 859 0.88 6.85 -20.70
C MET A 859 1.15 7.31 -22.14
N HIS A 860 1.54 6.39 -23.03
CA HIS A 860 1.65 6.70 -24.46
C HIS A 860 0.31 6.68 -25.18
N TYR A 861 -0.61 5.81 -24.77
CA TYR A 861 -1.92 5.62 -25.38
C TYR A 861 -3.04 5.57 -24.32
N SER A 862 -4.29 5.65 -24.76
CA SER A 862 -5.45 5.88 -23.87
C SER A 862 -6.73 5.20 -24.35
N PHE A 863 -6.62 4.16 -25.19
CA PHE A 863 -7.76 3.49 -25.83
C PHE A 863 -8.89 3.11 -24.85
N PHE A 864 -8.54 2.58 -23.67
CA PHE A 864 -9.52 2.23 -22.66
C PHE A 864 -9.92 3.41 -21.77
N GLU A 865 -8.98 4.28 -21.35
CA GLU A 865 -9.30 5.40 -20.47
C GLU A 865 -10.15 6.49 -21.15
N ASP A 866 -9.96 6.74 -22.46
CA ASP A 866 -10.81 7.66 -23.24
C ASP A 866 -12.23 7.11 -23.50
N ARG A 867 -12.42 5.80 -23.34
CA ARG A 867 -13.74 5.13 -23.49
C ARG A 867 -14.43 4.88 -22.16
N PHE A 868 -13.68 4.73 -21.06
CA PHE A 868 -14.19 4.30 -19.77
C PHE A 868 -13.95 5.26 -18.60
N GLY A 869 -13.10 6.28 -18.77
CA GLY A 869 -12.68 7.25 -17.77
C GLY A 869 -11.29 6.95 -17.17
N LYS A 870 -10.59 8.00 -16.72
CA LYS A 870 -9.21 7.97 -16.19
C LYS A 870 -8.94 7.03 -14.99
N ASN A 871 -9.98 6.53 -14.34
CA ASN A 871 -9.86 5.55 -13.25
C ASN A 871 -9.89 4.10 -13.76
N PHE A 872 -9.98 3.87 -15.08
CA PHE A 872 -10.17 2.53 -15.62
C PHE A 872 -8.94 1.63 -15.40
N SER A 873 -7.71 2.08 -15.65
CA SER A 873 -6.55 1.21 -15.38
C SER A 873 -6.44 0.87 -13.89
N ALA A 874 -6.79 1.79 -12.99
CA ALA A 874 -6.89 1.50 -11.55
C ALA A 874 -7.95 0.44 -11.22
N TYR A 875 -9.10 0.46 -11.92
CA TYR A 875 -10.11 -0.60 -11.84
C TYR A 875 -9.56 -1.95 -12.33
N VAL A 876 -8.81 -1.99 -13.43
CA VAL A 876 -8.21 -3.25 -13.96
C VAL A 876 -7.23 -3.84 -12.95
N PHE A 877 -6.37 -3.04 -12.32
CA PHE A 877 -5.50 -3.52 -11.22
C PHE A 877 -6.31 -4.12 -10.06
N GLN A 878 -7.36 -3.42 -9.61
CA GLN A 878 -8.18 -3.88 -8.50
C GLN A 878 -8.93 -5.18 -8.85
N LYS A 879 -9.38 -5.29 -10.10
CA LYS A 879 -10.02 -6.49 -10.67
C LYS A 879 -9.05 -7.66 -10.75
N THR A 880 -7.82 -7.43 -11.22
CA THR A 880 -6.76 -8.44 -11.31
C THR A 880 -6.35 -8.94 -9.92
N HIS A 881 -6.13 -8.05 -8.95
CA HIS A 881 -5.82 -8.45 -7.56
C HIS A 881 -6.93 -9.30 -6.94
N LYS A 882 -8.19 -9.00 -7.24
CA LYS A 882 -9.36 -9.79 -6.77
C LYS A 882 -9.45 -11.19 -7.41
N LEU A 883 -8.76 -11.44 -8.53
CA LEU A 883 -8.72 -12.74 -9.21
C LEU A 883 -7.43 -13.51 -8.92
N ASP A 884 -6.31 -12.82 -8.71
CA ASP A 884 -4.97 -13.40 -8.48
C ASP A 884 -4.19 -12.67 -7.37
N PRO A 885 -4.62 -12.77 -6.09
CA PRO A 885 -4.17 -11.90 -4.99
C PRO A 885 -2.73 -12.14 -4.49
N LYS A 886 -1.98 -13.06 -5.09
CA LYS A 886 -0.58 -13.37 -4.71
C LYS A 886 0.44 -12.84 -5.70
N THR A 887 0.03 -12.53 -6.93
CA THR A 887 0.89 -12.14 -8.04
C THR A 887 1.21 -10.65 -7.97
N THR A 888 2.46 -10.27 -8.30
CA THR A 888 2.81 -8.83 -8.32
C THR A 888 2.27 -8.18 -9.60
N LEU A 889 1.57 -7.07 -9.45
CA LEU A 889 0.89 -6.35 -10.52
C LEU A 889 1.76 -5.19 -11.03
N PHE A 890 2.07 -5.19 -12.31
CA PHE A 890 2.91 -4.19 -12.96
C PHE A 890 2.08 -3.28 -13.88
N LEU A 891 2.37 -1.99 -13.78
CA LEU A 891 2.25 -1.09 -14.93
C LEU A 891 3.51 -1.31 -15.76
N ASN A 892 3.39 -1.37 -17.08
CA ASN A 892 4.49 -1.65 -18.00
C ASN A 892 4.52 -0.55 -19.07
N GLU A 893 5.69 0.09 -19.23
CA GLU A 893 5.82 1.31 -20.05
C GLU A 893 7.25 1.53 -20.58
N TYR A 894 7.39 1.86 -21.86
CA TYR A 894 8.68 2.21 -22.50
C TYR A 894 9.09 3.67 -22.26
N ASN A 895 10.26 4.08 -22.76
CA ASN A 895 10.81 5.45 -22.68
C ASN A 895 10.95 6.04 -21.26
N THR A 896 10.88 5.19 -20.23
CA THR A 896 11.03 5.55 -18.81
C THR A 896 12.49 5.64 -18.36
N LEU A 897 13.40 4.89 -19.00
CA LEU A 897 14.84 4.84 -18.75
C LEU A 897 15.69 5.24 -19.99
N GLU A 898 15.08 5.23 -21.18
CA GLU A 898 15.79 5.11 -22.45
C GLU A 898 16.14 6.47 -23.08
N CYS A 899 15.20 7.42 -23.08
CA CYS A 899 15.37 8.76 -23.65
C CYS A 899 14.46 9.81 -22.98
N LYS A 900 14.42 11.03 -23.52
CA LYS A 900 13.35 12.01 -23.21
C LYS A 900 12.16 11.69 -24.11
N ASP A 901 11.00 11.46 -23.49
CA ASP A 901 9.70 11.55 -24.14
C ASP A 901 8.91 12.73 -23.56
N ASP A 902 7.88 13.16 -24.28
CA ASP A 902 6.97 14.23 -23.87
C ASP A 902 5.66 13.66 -23.25
N LYS A 903 5.40 12.36 -23.42
CA LYS A 903 4.30 11.61 -22.79
C LYS A 903 4.72 10.85 -21.53
N THR A 904 5.98 10.43 -21.44
CA THR A 904 6.51 9.65 -20.30
C THR A 904 7.84 10.18 -19.79
N ASN A 905 8.09 9.94 -18.50
CA ASN A 905 9.35 10.07 -17.79
C ASN A 905 9.13 9.54 -16.36
N PRO A 906 10.20 9.30 -15.56
CA PRO A 906 10.07 8.80 -14.19
C PRO A 906 9.08 9.54 -13.29
N ASN A 907 8.94 10.86 -13.41
CA ASN A 907 8.02 11.63 -12.57
C ASN A 907 6.55 11.45 -12.98
N MET A 908 6.28 11.41 -14.29
CA MET A 908 4.94 11.13 -14.82
C MET A 908 4.52 9.69 -14.55
N TYR A 909 5.45 8.73 -14.64
CA TYR A 909 5.21 7.34 -14.25
C TYR A 909 4.85 7.25 -12.76
N LEU A 910 5.61 7.90 -11.88
CA LEU A 910 5.29 7.97 -10.45
C LEU A 910 3.95 8.64 -10.16
N GLN A 911 3.51 9.60 -10.98
CA GLN A 911 2.16 10.16 -10.88
C GLN A 911 1.09 9.12 -11.25
N LYS A 912 1.19 8.51 -12.44
CA LYS A 912 0.21 7.51 -12.92
C LYS A 912 0.12 6.31 -11.97
N LEU A 913 1.25 5.90 -11.39
CA LEU A 913 1.32 4.86 -10.39
C LEU A 913 0.60 5.24 -9.08
N ARG A 914 0.75 6.48 -8.60
CA ARG A 914 0.00 6.99 -7.43
C ARG A 914 -1.51 7.07 -7.70
N GLU A 915 -1.91 7.48 -8.91
CA GLU A 915 -3.30 7.48 -9.35
C GLU A 915 -3.88 6.05 -9.29
N ILE A 916 -3.18 5.06 -9.84
CA ILE A 916 -3.56 3.63 -9.75
C ILE A 916 -3.64 3.18 -8.30
N GLN A 917 -2.60 3.43 -7.49
CA GLN A 917 -2.51 3.04 -6.07
C GLN A 917 -3.63 3.62 -5.20
N SER A 918 -4.12 4.83 -5.51
CA SER A 918 -5.16 5.52 -4.72
C SER A 918 -6.49 4.75 -4.63
N LEU A 919 -6.72 3.79 -5.53
CA LEU A 919 -7.94 2.97 -5.59
C LEU A 919 -7.67 1.46 -5.37
N GLN A 920 -6.46 1.07 -4.94
CA GLN A 920 -6.12 -0.34 -4.70
C GLN A 920 -6.39 -0.82 -3.27
N ASP A 921 -6.52 -2.13 -3.14
CA ASP A 921 -6.43 -2.84 -1.87
C ASP A 921 -5.00 -2.73 -1.29
N LYS A 922 -4.86 -2.50 0.02
CA LYS A 922 -3.55 -2.36 0.71
C LYS A 922 -2.84 -3.69 0.95
N THR A 923 -3.34 -4.77 0.35
CA THR A 923 -2.69 -6.09 0.18
C THR A 923 -2.16 -6.32 -1.24
N ALA A 924 -2.51 -5.46 -2.23
CA ALA A 924 -2.02 -5.58 -3.59
C ALA A 924 -0.51 -5.36 -3.67
N GLN A 925 0.21 -6.36 -4.18
CA GLN A 925 1.63 -6.25 -4.48
C GLN A 925 1.78 -5.55 -5.84
N ILE A 926 2.43 -4.39 -5.87
CA ILE A 926 2.55 -3.56 -7.08
C ILE A 926 4.03 -3.36 -7.40
N GLY A 927 4.37 -3.51 -8.68
CA GLY A 927 5.72 -3.32 -9.21
C GLY A 927 5.79 -2.23 -10.27
N ILE A 928 7.01 -1.85 -10.61
CA ILE A 928 7.34 -0.88 -11.66
C ILE A 928 7.92 -1.64 -12.85
N GLY A 929 7.21 -1.67 -13.97
CA GLY A 929 7.63 -2.33 -15.21
C GLY A 929 8.12 -1.27 -16.19
N VAL A 930 9.38 -1.43 -16.62
CA VAL A 930 10.03 -0.50 -17.54
C VAL A 930 10.57 -1.29 -18.72
N GLU A 931 9.93 -1.13 -19.88
CA GLU A 931 10.11 -2.03 -21.02
C GLU A 931 11.56 -2.08 -21.47
N SER A 932 12.27 -0.94 -21.44
CA SER A 932 13.71 -0.85 -21.67
C SER A 932 14.11 -1.11 -23.13
N HIS A 933 13.32 -0.59 -24.07
CA HIS A 933 13.56 -0.62 -25.51
C HIS A 933 14.59 0.45 -25.90
N PHE A 934 15.88 0.19 -25.61
CA PHE A 934 16.93 1.19 -25.75
C PHE A 934 17.29 1.45 -27.22
N GLY A 935 17.46 2.72 -27.58
CA GLY A 935 18.01 3.11 -28.88
C GLY A 935 19.48 2.68 -29.07
N ALA A 936 19.99 2.77 -30.30
CA ALA A 936 21.31 2.26 -30.74
C ALA A 936 22.56 2.81 -30.02
N THR A 937 22.41 3.67 -29.01
CA THR A 937 23.44 4.06 -28.04
C THR A 937 22.73 4.47 -26.74
N PRO A 938 22.72 3.63 -25.69
CA PRO A 938 22.01 3.91 -24.45
C PRO A 938 22.73 4.96 -23.59
N ASN A 939 21.95 5.67 -22.76
CA ASN A 939 22.47 6.69 -21.84
C ASN A 939 22.53 6.17 -20.40
N ILE A 940 23.61 5.44 -20.06
CA ILE A 940 23.77 4.77 -18.75
C ILE A 940 23.62 5.73 -17.53
N PRO A 941 24.16 6.97 -17.54
CA PRO A 941 23.91 7.93 -16.46
C PRO A 941 22.45 8.38 -16.33
N TYR A 942 21.73 8.57 -17.45
CA TYR A 942 20.29 8.88 -17.41
C TYR A 942 19.50 7.69 -16.86
N MET A 943 19.76 6.48 -17.36
CA MET A 943 19.18 5.23 -16.84
C MET A 943 19.35 5.11 -15.31
N ARG A 944 20.55 5.37 -14.77
CA ARG A 944 20.75 5.40 -13.31
C ARG A 944 19.91 6.48 -12.63
N SER A 945 19.87 7.70 -13.18
CA SER A 945 19.07 8.79 -12.59
C SER A 945 17.56 8.50 -12.63
N ALA A 946 17.08 7.82 -13.66
CA ALA A 946 15.69 7.41 -13.82
C ALA A 946 15.32 6.27 -12.86
N LEU A 947 16.19 5.26 -12.71
CA LEU A 947 16.05 4.19 -11.70
C LEU A 947 16.10 4.73 -10.26
N ASP A 948 17.02 5.67 -9.96
CA ASP A 948 17.09 6.37 -8.67
C ASP A 948 15.76 7.11 -8.39
N THR A 949 15.17 7.78 -9.39
CA THR A 949 13.88 8.49 -9.25
C THR A 949 12.71 7.52 -9.06
N LEU A 950 12.55 6.50 -9.92
CA LEU A 950 11.49 5.49 -9.79
C LEU A 950 11.55 4.75 -8.45
N ALA A 951 12.75 4.50 -7.92
CA ALA A 951 12.96 3.85 -6.63
C ALA A 951 12.41 4.64 -5.42
N THR A 952 12.10 5.94 -5.57
CA THR A 952 11.43 6.73 -4.52
C THR A 952 10.04 6.22 -4.17
N ALA A 953 9.42 5.39 -5.01
CA ALA A 953 8.17 4.68 -4.69
C ALA A 953 8.33 3.56 -3.64
N GLY A 954 9.56 3.08 -3.39
CA GLY A 954 9.82 1.92 -2.53
C GLY A 954 9.37 0.56 -3.12
N LEU A 955 8.95 0.53 -4.38
CA LEU A 955 8.44 -0.66 -5.08
C LEU A 955 9.54 -1.40 -5.86
N PRO A 956 9.36 -2.71 -6.15
CA PRO A 956 10.28 -3.47 -6.98
C PRO A 956 10.22 -3.00 -8.45
N ILE A 957 11.39 -2.63 -9.01
CA ILE A 957 11.53 -2.31 -10.43
C ILE A 957 11.92 -3.59 -11.20
N TRP A 958 11.36 -3.77 -12.39
CA TRP A 958 11.74 -4.79 -13.36
C TRP A 958 11.99 -4.16 -14.72
N LEU A 959 13.11 -4.51 -15.35
CA LEU A 959 13.30 -4.26 -16.77
C LEU A 959 12.64 -5.42 -17.50
N THR A 960 11.57 -5.16 -18.24
CA THR A 960 10.60 -6.19 -18.63
C THR A 960 10.79 -6.73 -20.03
N GLU A 961 11.31 -5.92 -20.96
CA GLU A 961 11.41 -6.22 -22.40
C GLU A 961 12.74 -5.65 -22.97
N LEU A 962 13.84 -5.77 -22.21
CA LEU A 962 15.10 -5.09 -22.51
C LEU A 962 15.70 -5.54 -23.84
N ASP A 963 15.78 -4.62 -24.81
CA ASP A 963 16.49 -4.82 -26.07
C ASP A 963 17.24 -3.58 -26.58
N LEU A 964 17.89 -3.77 -27.73
CA LEU A 964 18.70 -2.80 -28.47
C LEU A 964 18.59 -3.12 -29.97
N PRO A 965 18.49 -2.14 -30.87
CA PRO A 965 18.58 -2.39 -32.31
C PRO A 965 20.01 -2.81 -32.72
N TYR A 966 20.12 -3.50 -33.85
CA TYR A 966 21.40 -4.00 -34.36
C TYR A 966 22.42 -2.88 -34.58
N SER A 967 23.64 -3.08 -34.05
CA SER A 967 24.78 -2.19 -34.27
C SER A 967 26.10 -2.89 -33.98
N GLN A 968 27.21 -2.35 -34.48
CA GLN A 968 28.57 -2.84 -34.18
C GLN A 968 28.93 -2.83 -32.68
N LYS A 969 28.12 -2.20 -31.82
CA LYS A 969 28.32 -2.10 -30.37
C LYS A 969 27.18 -2.71 -29.55
N GLN A 970 26.22 -3.38 -30.18
CA GLN A 970 25.04 -3.92 -29.50
C GLN A 970 25.40 -4.81 -28.29
N ALA A 971 26.40 -5.69 -28.44
CA ALA A 971 26.92 -6.51 -27.33
C ALA A 971 27.57 -5.67 -26.20
N GLN A 972 28.39 -4.66 -26.54
CA GLN A 972 29.01 -3.76 -25.56
C GLN A 972 27.94 -2.99 -24.77
N TYR A 973 26.92 -2.48 -25.47
CA TYR A 973 25.83 -1.73 -24.87
C TYR A 973 24.88 -2.60 -24.05
N LEU A 974 24.61 -3.85 -24.46
CA LEU A 974 23.89 -4.83 -23.67
C LEU A 974 24.63 -5.13 -22.36
N GLU A 975 25.96 -5.30 -22.40
CA GLU A 975 26.76 -5.49 -21.19
C GLU A 975 26.71 -4.27 -20.26
N GLU A 976 26.79 -3.05 -20.79
CA GLU A 976 26.69 -1.82 -20.00
C GLU A 976 25.31 -1.64 -19.33
N LEU A 977 24.21 -1.92 -20.05
CA LEU A 977 22.84 -1.89 -19.54
C LEU A 977 22.59 -2.93 -18.44
N LEU A 978 22.93 -4.20 -18.71
CA LEU A 978 22.69 -5.30 -17.78
C LEU A 978 23.46 -5.12 -16.47
N ARG A 979 24.70 -4.60 -16.54
CA ARG A 979 25.50 -4.26 -15.37
C ARG A 979 24.93 -3.10 -14.57
N GLU A 980 24.37 -2.10 -15.24
CA GLU A 980 23.73 -0.97 -14.57
C GLU A 980 22.50 -1.43 -13.78
N ALA A 981 21.58 -2.12 -14.45
CA ALA A 981 20.35 -2.65 -13.83
C ALA A 981 20.64 -3.61 -12.67
N GLN A 982 21.58 -4.55 -12.82
CA GLN A 982 21.99 -5.45 -11.72
C GLN A 982 22.58 -4.67 -10.52
N SER A 983 23.31 -3.58 -10.77
CA SER A 983 23.88 -2.74 -9.69
C SER A 983 22.86 -1.86 -8.96
N HIS A 984 21.63 -1.73 -9.47
CA HIS A 984 20.62 -0.85 -8.88
C HIS A 984 19.74 -1.59 -7.84
N PRO A 985 19.69 -1.15 -6.56
CA PRO A 985 19.10 -1.94 -5.47
C PRO A 985 17.58 -2.13 -5.58
N ALA A 986 16.88 -1.21 -6.26
CA ALA A 986 15.44 -1.32 -6.49
C ALA A 986 15.07 -2.33 -7.61
N VAL A 987 15.99 -2.63 -8.53
CA VAL A 987 15.76 -3.61 -9.60
C VAL A 987 15.78 -5.02 -9.01
N LYS A 988 14.71 -5.79 -9.24
CA LYS A 988 14.55 -7.16 -8.73
C LYS A 988 14.57 -8.25 -9.82
N GLY A 989 14.33 -7.87 -11.07
CA GLY A 989 14.54 -8.77 -12.20
C GLY A 989 14.74 -8.03 -13.53
N ILE A 990 15.26 -8.76 -14.50
CA ILE A 990 15.45 -8.33 -15.89
C ILE A 990 14.97 -9.46 -16.81
N VAL A 991 14.15 -9.13 -17.80
CA VAL A 991 13.83 -10.01 -18.93
C VAL A 991 14.28 -9.31 -20.22
N LEU A 992 15.02 -10.03 -21.06
CA LEU A 992 15.44 -9.58 -22.39
C LEU A 992 14.34 -9.79 -23.43
N TRP A 993 14.17 -8.85 -24.34
CA TRP A 993 13.34 -9.02 -25.53
C TRP A 993 14.23 -9.39 -26.72
N THR A 994 13.91 -10.50 -27.38
CA THR A 994 14.82 -11.14 -28.34
C THR A 994 14.02 -11.80 -29.45
N ALA A 995 14.40 -11.57 -30.71
CA ALA A 995 13.76 -12.24 -31.83
C ALA A 995 14.00 -13.76 -31.77
N SER A 996 12.93 -14.55 -31.98
CA SER A 996 13.03 -16.01 -31.97
C SER A 996 13.64 -16.54 -33.28
N PRO A 997 14.62 -17.45 -33.22
CA PRO A 997 15.11 -18.16 -34.39
C PRO A 997 13.99 -18.98 -35.06
N PRO A 998 13.99 -19.16 -36.40
CA PRO A 998 15.03 -18.77 -37.35
C PRO A 998 14.75 -17.44 -38.09
N ASN A 999 13.85 -16.59 -37.59
CA ASN A 999 13.46 -15.35 -38.27
C ASN A 999 14.65 -14.38 -38.44
N GLU A 1000 14.57 -13.48 -39.43
CA GLU A 1000 15.59 -12.46 -39.66
C GLU A 1000 15.83 -11.60 -38.41
N CYS A 1001 17.10 -11.37 -38.06
CA CYS A 1001 17.47 -10.67 -36.84
C CYS A 1001 17.30 -9.16 -36.97
N SER A 1002 16.05 -8.69 -36.87
CA SER A 1002 15.67 -7.28 -37.08
C SER A 1002 16.03 -6.35 -35.90
N MET A 1003 16.15 -6.87 -34.68
CA MET A 1003 16.50 -6.11 -33.47
C MET A 1003 17.65 -6.78 -32.70
N MET A 1004 17.35 -7.55 -31.65
CA MET A 1004 18.36 -8.29 -30.86
C MET A 1004 18.10 -9.79 -30.91
N CYS A 1005 19.16 -10.58 -31.15
CA CYS A 1005 19.13 -12.04 -31.09
C CYS A 1005 20.27 -12.54 -30.21
N LEU A 1006 20.05 -13.61 -29.45
CA LEU A 1006 21.09 -14.25 -28.65
C LEU A 1006 21.74 -15.46 -29.36
N THR A 1007 21.14 -15.94 -30.44
CA THR A 1007 21.68 -17.01 -31.29
C THR A 1007 21.43 -16.78 -32.78
N ASP A 1008 22.07 -17.58 -33.62
CA ASP A 1008 21.63 -17.86 -34.99
C ASP A 1008 20.47 -18.90 -35.03
N SER A 1009 20.09 -19.34 -36.23
CA SER A 1009 19.10 -20.38 -36.50
C SER A 1009 19.49 -21.79 -36.04
N ASN A 1010 20.77 -22.02 -35.70
CA ASN A 1010 21.31 -23.30 -35.22
C ASN A 1010 21.52 -23.31 -33.69
N PHE A 1011 21.05 -22.27 -32.99
CA PHE A 1011 21.28 -22.04 -31.56
C PHE A 1011 22.75 -21.90 -31.15
N LYS A 1012 23.61 -21.49 -32.10
CA LYS A 1012 24.95 -20.99 -31.82
C LYS A 1012 24.85 -19.54 -31.37
N ASN A 1013 25.54 -19.18 -30.28
CA ASN A 1013 25.52 -17.82 -29.74
C ASN A 1013 25.87 -16.74 -30.78
N SER A 1014 25.20 -15.60 -30.66
CA SER A 1014 25.64 -14.31 -31.19
C SER A 1014 26.56 -13.59 -30.18
N PRO A 1015 27.24 -12.49 -30.54
CA PRO A 1015 28.02 -11.70 -29.58
C PRO A 1015 27.22 -11.16 -28.39
N THR A 1016 25.91 -10.95 -28.55
CA THR A 1016 24.97 -10.61 -27.46
C THR A 1016 24.62 -11.82 -26.60
N GLY A 1017 24.54 -13.02 -27.19
CA GLY A 1017 24.45 -14.30 -26.45
C GLY A 1017 25.70 -14.58 -25.61
N ASP A 1018 26.89 -14.31 -26.14
CA ASP A 1018 28.16 -14.46 -25.41
C ASP A 1018 28.27 -13.49 -24.22
N VAL A 1019 27.70 -12.28 -24.35
CA VAL A 1019 27.55 -11.33 -23.22
C VAL A 1019 26.59 -11.88 -22.16
N VAL A 1020 25.48 -12.51 -22.55
CA VAL A 1020 24.56 -13.17 -21.61
C VAL A 1020 25.23 -14.32 -20.86
N ASP A 1021 25.97 -15.19 -21.56
CA ASP A 1021 26.67 -16.32 -20.93
C ASP A 1021 27.81 -15.87 -20.01
N LYS A 1022 28.58 -14.86 -20.43
CA LYS A 1022 29.58 -14.19 -19.60
C LYS A 1022 28.96 -13.62 -18.32
N LEU A 1023 27.84 -12.90 -18.42
CA LEU A 1023 27.19 -12.30 -17.26
C LEU A 1023 26.54 -13.35 -16.36
N LEU A 1024 25.94 -14.40 -16.91
CA LEU A 1024 25.46 -15.55 -16.12
C LEU A 1024 26.59 -16.25 -15.37
N HIS A 1025 27.79 -16.35 -15.95
CA HIS A 1025 28.98 -16.86 -15.27
C HIS A 1025 29.49 -15.90 -14.18
N GLU A 1026 29.53 -14.59 -14.44
CA GLU A 1026 29.90 -13.57 -13.44
C GLU A 1026 28.88 -13.41 -12.30
N TRP A 1027 27.61 -13.77 -12.52
CA TRP A 1027 26.50 -13.58 -11.57
C TRP A 1027 26.03 -14.87 -10.87
N THR A 1028 26.56 -16.04 -11.23
CA THR A 1028 26.21 -17.30 -10.57
C THR A 1028 27.44 -18.09 -10.16
N HIS A 1029 27.50 -18.49 -8.89
CA HIS A 1029 28.54 -19.40 -8.39
C HIS A 1029 28.18 -20.86 -8.75
N LYS A 1030 27.93 -21.12 -10.05
CA LYS A 1030 27.59 -22.46 -10.56
C LYS A 1030 28.75 -23.45 -10.40
N ASN A 1031 29.99 -22.96 -10.46
CA ASN A 1031 31.21 -23.69 -10.10
C ASN A 1031 32.22 -22.72 -9.45
N LEU A 1032 32.27 -22.64 -8.11
CA LEU A 1032 33.53 -22.21 -7.48
C LEU A 1032 34.54 -23.34 -7.68
N ALA A 1033 35.72 -23.01 -8.21
CA ALA A 1033 36.81 -23.97 -8.34
C ALA A 1033 37.16 -24.58 -6.96
N GLU A 1034 37.67 -25.80 -6.95
CA GLU A 1034 38.04 -26.51 -5.71
C GLU A 1034 39.07 -25.73 -4.88
N VAL A 1035 38.61 -25.00 -3.85
CA VAL A 1035 39.47 -24.19 -3.00
C VAL A 1035 39.93 -25.02 -1.81
N ARG A 1036 41.22 -24.94 -1.48
CA ARG A 1036 41.78 -25.55 -0.27
C ARG A 1036 41.61 -24.61 0.92
N THR A 1037 41.26 -25.19 2.07
CA THR A 1037 41.28 -24.49 3.35
C THR A 1037 42.69 -24.08 3.77
N ASP A 1038 42.80 -22.98 4.52
CA ASP A 1038 44.04 -22.49 5.12
C ASP A 1038 44.57 -23.43 6.23
N SER A 1039 45.69 -23.06 6.86
CA SER A 1039 46.28 -23.83 7.97
C SER A 1039 45.36 -24.00 9.19
N ASN A 1040 44.32 -23.17 9.31
CA ASN A 1040 43.33 -23.15 10.39
C ASN A 1040 41.99 -23.77 9.93
N GLY A 1041 41.96 -24.42 8.77
CA GLY A 1041 40.77 -25.05 8.20
C GLY A 1041 39.75 -24.07 7.61
N PHE A 1042 40.07 -22.77 7.45
CA PHE A 1042 39.14 -21.76 6.97
C PHE A 1042 39.16 -21.54 5.46
N PHE A 1043 38.03 -21.06 4.94
CA PHE A 1043 37.85 -20.45 3.62
C PHE A 1043 36.92 -19.23 3.76
N GLU A 1044 37.34 -18.06 3.27
CA GLU A 1044 36.54 -16.83 3.22
C GLU A 1044 36.27 -16.46 1.75
N THR A 1045 35.01 -16.17 1.39
CA THR A 1045 34.62 -15.73 0.03
C THR A 1045 33.32 -14.89 0.06
N SER A 1046 32.98 -14.21 -1.04
CA SER A 1046 31.73 -13.44 -1.17
C SER A 1046 30.75 -14.13 -2.12
N LEU A 1047 29.70 -14.76 -1.60
CA LEU A 1047 28.67 -15.43 -2.38
C LEU A 1047 27.52 -14.50 -2.77
N TYR A 1048 26.87 -14.73 -3.91
CA TYR A 1048 25.62 -14.06 -4.29
C TYR A 1048 24.45 -14.60 -3.46
N HIS A 1049 23.44 -13.76 -3.21
CA HIS A 1049 22.25 -14.17 -2.47
C HIS A 1049 21.46 -15.28 -3.20
N GLY A 1050 21.04 -16.32 -2.48
CA GLY A 1050 20.37 -17.51 -3.03
C GLY A 1050 20.69 -18.81 -2.28
N ASP A 1051 20.18 -19.95 -2.76
CA ASP A 1051 20.43 -21.27 -2.16
C ASP A 1051 21.67 -21.95 -2.74
N TYR A 1052 22.35 -22.74 -1.92
CA TYR A 1052 23.62 -23.40 -2.23
C TYR A 1052 23.68 -24.83 -1.70
N ASP A 1053 24.47 -25.65 -2.38
CA ASP A 1053 25.13 -26.83 -1.81
C ASP A 1053 26.62 -26.57 -1.66
N MET A 1054 27.19 -27.09 -0.57
CA MET A 1054 28.62 -27.20 -0.35
C MET A 1054 28.99 -28.66 -0.17
N THR A 1055 30.11 -29.08 -0.76
CA THR A 1055 30.76 -30.36 -0.49
C THR A 1055 32.18 -30.10 0.00
N ILE A 1056 32.58 -30.75 1.10
CA ILE A 1056 33.93 -30.71 1.66
C ILE A 1056 34.53 -32.11 1.54
N VAL A 1057 35.75 -32.24 1.01
CA VAL A 1057 36.46 -33.51 0.84
C VAL A 1057 37.89 -33.39 1.38
N HIS A 1058 38.32 -34.31 2.25
CA HIS A 1058 39.72 -34.33 2.71
C HIS A 1058 40.56 -35.33 1.90
N PRO A 1059 41.49 -34.87 1.05
CA PRO A 1059 42.09 -35.69 -0.02
C PRO A 1059 42.91 -36.89 0.47
N THR A 1060 43.37 -36.89 1.73
CA THR A 1060 44.14 -38.00 2.34
C THR A 1060 43.41 -38.74 3.46
N LYS A 1061 42.17 -38.36 3.81
CA LYS A 1061 41.40 -38.99 4.91
C LYS A 1061 40.14 -39.72 4.45
N ASN A 1062 39.84 -39.70 3.15
CA ASN A 1062 38.71 -40.42 2.52
C ASN A 1062 37.33 -40.12 3.18
N VAL A 1063 37.16 -38.89 3.67
CA VAL A 1063 35.92 -38.36 4.24
C VAL A 1063 35.39 -37.25 3.33
N SER A 1064 34.10 -37.30 3.05
CA SER A 1064 33.34 -36.22 2.43
C SER A 1064 32.12 -35.83 3.29
N LEU A 1065 31.72 -34.57 3.19
CA LEU A 1065 30.53 -34.00 3.81
C LEU A 1065 29.82 -33.14 2.76
N SER A 1066 28.50 -33.26 2.63
CA SER A 1066 27.68 -32.38 1.80
C SER A 1066 26.56 -31.73 2.61
N GLN A 1067 26.37 -30.42 2.42
CA GLN A 1067 25.45 -29.60 3.21
C GLN A 1067 24.79 -28.53 2.32
N SER A 1068 23.46 -28.41 2.39
CA SER A 1068 22.74 -27.27 1.80
C SER A 1068 22.69 -26.08 2.76
N PHE A 1069 22.77 -24.87 2.24
CA PHE A 1069 22.62 -23.63 3.01
C PHE A 1069 22.06 -22.50 2.14
N ASN A 1070 21.42 -21.52 2.77
CA ASN A 1070 20.95 -20.31 2.09
C ASN A 1070 21.90 -19.14 2.40
N VAL A 1071 22.32 -18.43 1.36
CA VAL A 1071 23.01 -17.14 1.50
C VAL A 1071 21.94 -16.06 1.39
N ALA A 1072 21.35 -15.72 2.52
CA ALA A 1072 20.63 -14.46 2.70
C ALA A 1072 21.64 -13.29 2.74
N PRO A 1073 21.18 -12.03 2.77
CA PRO A 1073 21.97 -10.95 3.35
C PRO A 1073 22.31 -11.30 4.81
N THR A 1074 23.52 -11.79 5.08
CA THR A 1074 24.00 -12.07 6.46
C THR A 1074 24.96 -10.99 6.94
N GLY A 1075 24.92 -10.77 8.25
CA GLY A 1075 25.38 -9.55 8.89
C GLY A 1075 24.19 -8.62 9.13
N ILE A 1076 24.09 -8.06 10.33
CA ILE A 1076 23.01 -7.16 10.71
C ILE A 1076 23.17 -5.86 9.89
N PRO A 1077 22.20 -5.47 9.03
CA PRO A 1077 22.37 -4.28 8.19
C PRO A 1077 22.60 -3.00 9.00
N GLY A 1078 23.29 -2.03 8.39
CA GLY A 1078 23.38 -0.65 8.89
C GLY A 1078 22.05 0.09 8.74
N ASP A 1079 20.99 -0.42 9.39
CA ASP A 1079 19.61 0.08 9.36
C ASP A 1079 19.27 0.98 10.56
N GLY A 1080 20.30 1.42 11.29
CA GLY A 1080 20.18 2.16 12.56
C GLY A 1080 19.79 1.30 13.76
N ARG A 1081 19.44 0.02 13.59
CA ARG A 1081 19.23 -0.93 14.70
C ARG A 1081 20.45 -1.79 14.99
N CYS A 1082 21.55 -1.63 14.24
CA CYS A 1082 22.64 -2.61 14.20
C CYS A 1082 23.21 -2.97 15.58
N LEU A 1083 23.44 -1.96 16.44
CA LEU A 1083 23.88 -2.18 17.82
C LEU A 1083 22.89 -3.03 18.62
N PHE A 1084 21.66 -2.57 18.81
CA PHE A 1084 20.66 -3.29 19.62
C PHE A 1084 20.33 -4.67 19.06
N ARG A 1085 20.30 -4.83 17.73
CA ARG A 1085 20.16 -6.14 17.06
C ARG A 1085 21.36 -7.04 17.35
N SER A 1086 22.60 -6.52 17.37
CA SER A 1086 23.80 -7.32 17.66
C SER A 1086 23.83 -7.80 19.12
N VAL A 1087 23.41 -6.94 20.06
CA VAL A 1087 23.29 -7.26 21.48
C VAL A 1087 22.19 -8.30 21.71
N ILE A 1088 21.00 -8.11 21.13
CA ILE A 1088 19.89 -9.09 21.20
C ILE A 1088 20.30 -10.43 20.58
N HIS A 1089 20.91 -10.43 19.39
CA HIS A 1089 21.33 -11.66 18.73
C HIS A 1089 22.38 -12.40 19.57
N GLY A 1090 23.35 -11.70 20.15
CA GLY A 1090 24.32 -12.26 21.08
C GLY A 1090 23.68 -12.80 22.38
N ALA A 1091 22.69 -12.11 22.95
CA ALA A 1091 21.94 -12.57 24.12
C ALA A 1091 21.10 -13.83 23.81
N CYS A 1092 20.45 -13.89 22.64
CA CYS A 1092 19.72 -15.06 22.18
C CYS A 1092 20.64 -16.28 22.03
N LEU A 1093 21.79 -16.12 21.35
CA LEU A 1093 22.81 -17.15 21.22
C LEU A 1093 23.28 -17.67 22.59
N ARG A 1094 23.56 -16.78 23.55
CA ARG A 1094 23.96 -17.17 24.90
C ARG A 1094 22.89 -17.98 25.64
N SER A 1095 21.61 -17.73 25.36
CA SER A 1095 20.49 -18.44 25.97
C SER A 1095 20.21 -19.83 25.37
N GLY A 1096 21.01 -20.30 24.40
CA GLY A 1096 20.81 -21.59 23.73
C GLY A 1096 19.59 -21.63 22.80
N LYS A 1097 18.99 -20.48 22.51
CA LYS A 1097 17.83 -20.35 21.61
C LYS A 1097 18.30 -20.20 20.15
N PRO A 1098 17.54 -20.69 19.16
CA PRO A 1098 17.83 -20.43 17.75
C PRO A 1098 17.81 -18.92 17.47
N SER A 1099 18.57 -18.49 16.46
CA SER A 1099 18.58 -17.08 16.03
C SER A 1099 17.17 -16.60 15.70
N PRO A 1100 16.68 -15.49 16.29
CA PRO A 1100 15.40 -14.91 15.89
C PRO A 1100 15.42 -14.48 14.40
N SER A 1101 14.24 -14.48 13.78
CA SER A 1101 14.04 -14.00 12.41
C SER A 1101 14.38 -12.51 12.27
N GLU A 1102 14.60 -12.01 11.05
CA GLU A 1102 14.94 -10.60 10.84
C GLU A 1102 13.87 -9.63 11.38
N SER A 1103 12.59 -10.00 11.32
CA SER A 1103 11.50 -9.24 11.96
C SER A 1103 11.64 -9.23 13.48
N LEU A 1104 11.73 -10.41 14.10
CA LEU A 1104 11.81 -10.56 15.55
C LEU A 1104 13.11 -9.95 16.12
N GLN A 1105 14.20 -9.92 15.36
CA GLN A 1105 15.41 -9.16 15.70
C GLN A 1105 15.13 -7.65 15.79
N LYS A 1106 14.35 -7.08 14.87
CA LYS A 1106 14.00 -5.65 14.89
C LYS A 1106 13.05 -5.34 16.04
N ASP A 1107 12.02 -6.17 16.24
CA ASP A 1107 11.06 -6.03 17.34
C ASP A 1107 11.75 -6.07 18.72
N LEU A 1108 12.63 -7.05 18.94
CA LEU A 1108 13.39 -7.19 20.19
C LEU A 1108 14.48 -6.13 20.35
N ALA A 1109 15.08 -5.64 19.26
CA ALA A 1109 16.07 -4.56 19.32
C ALA A 1109 15.43 -3.22 19.69
N ASP A 1110 14.21 -2.95 19.20
CA ASP A 1110 13.48 -1.73 19.55
C ASP A 1110 12.92 -1.81 20.99
N ASP A 1111 12.56 -3.00 21.48
CA ASP A 1111 12.24 -3.26 22.90
C ASP A 1111 13.45 -3.08 23.84
N LEU A 1112 14.62 -3.63 23.48
CA LEU A 1112 15.87 -3.41 24.24
C LEU A 1112 16.26 -1.93 24.26
N ARG A 1113 16.17 -1.26 23.11
CA ARG A 1113 16.41 0.18 22.95
C ARG A 1113 15.56 1.02 23.90
N VAL A 1114 14.25 0.77 23.96
CA VAL A 1114 13.35 1.49 24.88
C VAL A 1114 13.81 1.34 26.33
N LYS A 1115 14.15 0.12 26.75
CA LYS A 1115 14.62 -0.18 28.12
C LYS A 1115 15.99 0.41 28.43
N VAL A 1116 16.89 0.46 27.44
CA VAL A 1116 18.20 1.14 27.55
C VAL A 1116 18.01 2.63 27.81
N VAL A 1117 17.05 3.26 27.13
CA VAL A 1117 16.72 4.67 27.40
C VAL A 1117 16.05 4.87 28.76
N ASP A 1118 15.20 3.93 29.22
CA ASP A 1118 14.64 3.99 30.57
C ASP A 1118 15.74 3.86 31.65
N GLU A 1119 16.74 3.01 31.42
CA GLU A 1119 17.89 2.84 32.31
C GLU A 1119 18.83 4.07 32.29
N PHE A 1120 18.99 4.76 31.15
CA PHE A 1120 19.64 6.08 31.10
C PHE A 1120 18.91 7.09 32.00
N VAL A 1121 17.61 7.31 31.79
CA VAL A 1121 16.81 8.30 32.57
C VAL A 1121 16.90 8.03 34.08
N LYS A 1122 16.81 6.75 34.46
CA LYS A 1122 16.99 6.26 35.84
C LYS A 1122 18.39 6.53 36.41
N ARG A 1123 19.42 6.60 35.56
CA ARG A 1123 20.84 6.82 35.91
C ARG A 1123 21.37 8.16 35.43
N ARG A 1124 20.51 9.16 35.25
CA ARG A 1124 20.89 10.48 34.68
C ARG A 1124 22.15 11.07 35.32
N ALA A 1125 22.20 11.13 36.65
CA ALA A 1125 23.35 11.66 37.39
C ALA A 1125 24.69 10.94 37.12
N ASP A 1126 24.65 9.64 36.81
CA ASP A 1126 25.85 8.84 36.52
C ASP A 1126 26.28 8.92 35.04
N THR A 1127 25.36 9.32 34.14
CA THR A 1127 25.48 9.13 32.69
C THR A 1127 25.50 10.43 31.88
N GLU A 1128 24.81 11.46 32.33
CA GLU A 1128 24.62 12.75 31.62
C GLU A 1128 25.93 13.46 31.24
N TRP A 1129 27.00 13.26 32.01
CA TRP A 1129 28.30 13.89 31.74
C TRP A 1129 29.11 13.25 30.60
N PHE A 1130 28.76 12.03 30.15
CA PHE A 1130 29.45 11.32 29.06
C PHE A 1130 28.63 11.13 27.78
N LEU A 1131 27.40 11.65 27.73
CA LEU A 1131 26.58 11.66 26.52
C LEU A 1131 26.90 12.90 25.68
N GLU A 1132 27.05 12.72 24.36
CA GLU A 1132 27.29 13.83 23.44
C GLU A 1132 25.97 14.58 23.15
N GLY A 1133 25.76 15.70 23.85
CA GLY A 1133 24.64 16.62 23.61
C GLY A 1133 23.79 16.88 24.85
N ASP A 1134 22.56 17.35 24.64
CA ASP A 1134 21.56 17.47 25.70
C ASP A 1134 20.99 16.10 26.08
N PHE A 1135 20.87 15.82 27.38
CA PHE A 1135 20.47 14.51 27.91
C PHE A 1135 19.07 14.10 27.48
N ASP A 1136 18.10 14.99 27.63
CA ASP A 1136 16.69 14.68 27.36
C ASP A 1136 16.46 14.52 25.85
N SER A 1137 17.18 15.30 25.03
CA SER A 1137 17.27 15.14 23.58
C SER A 1137 17.92 13.81 23.16
N TYR A 1138 19.03 13.42 23.79
CA TYR A 1138 19.73 12.16 23.53
C TYR A 1138 18.83 10.96 23.87
N VAL A 1139 18.21 10.99 25.05
CA VAL A 1139 17.18 10.05 25.51
C VAL A 1139 16.02 9.97 24.51
N MET A 1140 15.47 11.09 24.07
CA MET A 1140 14.36 11.12 23.11
C MET A 1140 14.75 10.56 21.73
N GLN A 1141 15.94 10.89 21.23
CA GLN A 1141 16.47 10.40 19.96
C GLN A 1141 16.78 8.90 20.03
N MET A 1142 17.41 8.41 21.10
CA MET A 1142 17.85 7.02 21.18
C MET A 1142 16.67 6.03 21.19
N ARG A 1143 15.46 6.45 21.58
CA ARG A 1143 14.22 5.65 21.41
C ARG A 1143 13.81 5.46 19.94
N GLN A 1144 14.32 6.27 19.01
CA GLN A 1144 13.94 6.19 17.60
C GLN A 1144 14.59 4.99 16.92
N PRO A 1145 13.84 4.14 16.18
CA PRO A 1145 14.36 2.86 15.72
C PRO A 1145 15.54 2.89 14.72
N HIS A 1146 15.90 4.06 14.21
CA HIS A 1146 16.94 4.27 13.20
C HIS A 1146 18.16 5.06 13.73
N ILE A 1147 18.16 5.47 15.00
CA ILE A 1147 19.28 6.18 15.61
C ILE A 1147 20.34 5.18 16.07
N TRP A 1148 21.56 5.35 15.58
CA TRP A 1148 22.67 4.43 15.79
C TRP A 1148 23.19 4.60 17.23
N GLY A 1149 23.18 3.51 18.00
CA GLY A 1149 23.84 3.48 19.30
C GLY A 1149 25.36 3.34 19.19
N GLY A 1150 26.07 3.64 20.27
CA GLY A 1150 27.50 3.44 20.43
C GLY A 1150 27.89 2.85 21.79
N GLU A 1151 29.01 3.31 22.34
CA GLU A 1151 29.51 2.89 23.66
C GLU A 1151 28.50 3.09 24.81
N PRO A 1152 27.82 4.25 24.96
CA PRO A 1152 26.83 4.46 26.01
C PRO A 1152 25.69 3.41 26.02
N GLU A 1153 25.15 3.06 24.86
CA GLU A 1153 24.08 2.06 24.72
C GLU A 1153 24.55 0.67 25.14
N LEU A 1154 25.84 0.35 24.97
CA LEU A 1154 26.41 -0.92 25.39
C LEU A 1154 26.62 -0.97 26.91
N VAL A 1155 26.99 0.14 27.54
CA VAL A 1155 27.02 0.26 29.01
C VAL A 1155 25.61 0.04 29.57
N MET A 1156 24.60 0.79 29.09
CA MET A 1156 23.22 0.63 29.57
C MET A 1156 22.61 -0.72 29.19
N SER A 1157 22.92 -1.29 28.02
CA SER A 1157 22.49 -2.65 27.65
C SER A 1157 22.99 -3.68 28.65
N SER A 1158 24.22 -3.51 29.17
CA SER A 1158 24.78 -4.41 30.17
C SER A 1158 24.01 -4.37 31.51
N HIS A 1159 23.54 -3.19 31.92
CA HIS A 1159 22.67 -3.03 33.09
C HIS A 1159 21.24 -3.57 32.87
N VAL A 1160 20.62 -3.27 31.73
CA VAL A 1160 19.26 -3.73 31.37
C VAL A 1160 19.18 -5.25 31.28
N LEU A 1161 20.21 -5.88 30.71
CA LEU A 1161 20.30 -7.33 30.57
C LEU A 1161 20.94 -8.01 31.80
N GLN A 1162 21.53 -7.25 32.72
CA GLN A 1162 22.35 -7.74 33.84
C GLN A 1162 23.43 -8.73 33.37
N MET A 1163 24.13 -8.37 32.30
CA MET A 1163 25.02 -9.25 31.55
C MET A 1163 26.26 -8.50 31.03
N PRO A 1164 27.48 -9.04 31.20
CA PRO A 1164 28.68 -8.43 30.66
C PRO A 1164 28.66 -8.45 29.12
N ILE A 1165 29.19 -7.38 28.50
CA ILE A 1165 29.28 -7.21 27.04
C ILE A 1165 30.74 -6.94 26.66
N THR A 1166 31.29 -7.74 25.73
CA THR A 1166 32.63 -7.56 25.18
C THR A 1166 32.54 -7.12 23.73
N VAL A 1167 33.13 -5.95 23.44
CA VAL A 1167 33.23 -5.38 22.09
C VAL A 1167 34.57 -5.77 21.47
N TYR A 1168 34.49 -6.32 20.27
CA TYR A 1168 35.62 -6.77 19.48
C TYR A 1168 35.79 -5.92 18.22
N MET A 1169 37.01 -5.86 17.68
CA MET A 1169 37.34 -5.24 16.39
C MET A 1169 38.31 -6.16 15.63
N ARG A 1170 38.15 -6.29 14.30
CA ARG A 1170 39.11 -7.00 13.45
C ARG A 1170 40.25 -6.05 13.08
N ASP A 1171 41.48 -6.43 13.39
CA ASP A 1171 42.68 -5.68 12.98
C ASP A 1171 42.86 -5.79 11.47
N GLN A 1172 43.18 -4.68 10.81
CA GLN A 1172 43.23 -4.60 9.34
C GLN A 1172 44.51 -5.21 8.75
N ASN A 1173 45.59 -5.34 9.53
CA ASN A 1173 46.88 -5.84 9.06
C ASN A 1173 47.09 -7.32 9.39
N SER A 1174 46.69 -7.77 10.57
CA SER A 1174 46.81 -9.18 10.98
C SER A 1174 45.55 -10.02 10.69
N GLY A 1175 44.40 -9.38 10.45
CA GLY A 1175 43.11 -10.04 10.34
C GLY A 1175 42.59 -10.68 11.64
N SER A 1176 43.34 -10.57 12.74
CA SER A 1176 42.97 -11.11 14.05
C SER A 1176 41.94 -10.22 14.74
N ILE A 1177 41.18 -10.79 15.68
CA ILE A 1177 40.14 -10.08 16.41
C ILE A 1177 40.70 -9.69 17.79
N ARG A 1178 40.68 -8.39 18.12
CA ARG A 1178 41.07 -7.86 19.44
C ARG A 1178 39.85 -7.35 20.19
N ILE A 1179 39.88 -7.45 21.51
CA ILE A 1179 38.92 -6.75 22.38
C ILE A 1179 39.27 -5.25 22.32
N ILE A 1180 38.25 -4.39 22.23
CA ILE A 1180 38.40 -2.93 22.28
C ILE A 1180 37.68 -2.29 23.47
N ALA A 1181 36.61 -2.91 23.98
CA ALA A 1181 35.90 -2.44 25.17
C ALA A 1181 35.16 -3.60 25.86
N GLU A 1182 34.85 -3.43 27.15
CA GLU A 1182 34.12 -4.41 27.96
C GLU A 1182 33.30 -3.73 29.06
N TYR A 1183 31.99 -3.96 29.07
CA TYR A 1183 31.03 -3.32 29.98
C TYR A 1183 30.30 -4.36 30.84
N GLY A 1184 29.73 -3.94 31.98
CA GLY A 1184 28.94 -4.81 32.86
C GLY A 1184 29.74 -5.89 33.60
N LYS A 1185 31.02 -5.64 33.92
CA LYS A 1185 31.93 -6.60 34.59
C LYS A 1185 31.48 -6.98 36.01
N GLU A 1186 30.67 -6.14 36.63
CA GLU A 1186 29.98 -6.36 37.89
C GLU A 1186 28.92 -7.48 37.82
N TYR A 1187 28.41 -7.78 36.62
CA TYR A 1187 27.53 -8.93 36.36
C TYR A 1187 28.30 -10.22 36.04
N GLY A 1188 29.61 -10.24 36.30
CA GLY A 1188 30.51 -11.37 36.11
C GLY A 1188 31.46 -11.21 34.91
N LYS A 1189 32.33 -12.21 34.74
CA LYS A 1189 33.32 -12.28 33.64
C LYS A 1189 33.14 -13.48 32.72
N GLU A 1190 32.23 -14.40 33.06
CA GLU A 1190 31.99 -15.62 32.29
C GLU A 1190 30.92 -15.40 31.23
N ASN A 1191 31.19 -15.89 30.02
CA ASN A 1191 30.27 -15.89 28.88
C ASN A 1191 29.60 -14.52 28.60
N PRO A 1192 30.37 -13.48 28.21
CA PRO A 1192 29.80 -12.18 27.84
C PRO A 1192 29.01 -12.23 26.52
N ILE A 1193 28.08 -11.29 26.33
CA ILE A 1193 27.55 -10.95 25.01
C ILE A 1193 28.71 -10.44 24.16
N ARG A 1194 28.90 -10.99 22.95
CA ARG A 1194 30.02 -10.62 22.08
C ARG A 1194 29.50 -9.89 20.85
N VAL A 1195 29.99 -8.68 20.61
CA VAL A 1195 29.66 -7.86 19.43
C VAL A 1195 30.93 -7.47 18.68
N LEU A 1196 30.85 -7.42 17.35
CA LEU A 1196 31.96 -7.06 16.46
C LEU A 1196 31.70 -5.67 15.88
N TYR A 1197 32.57 -4.72 16.19
CA TYR A 1197 32.54 -3.37 15.66
C TYR A 1197 33.34 -3.29 14.35
N HIS A 1198 32.72 -2.74 13.31
CA HIS A 1198 33.28 -2.64 11.95
C HIS A 1198 33.75 -1.23 11.57
N GLY A 1199 33.59 -0.25 12.46
CA GLY A 1199 33.79 1.18 12.17
C GLY A 1199 32.49 1.89 11.80
N TYR A 1200 32.53 3.23 11.78
CA TYR A 1200 31.39 4.09 11.41
C TYR A 1200 30.07 3.75 12.14
N GLY A 1201 30.14 3.44 13.44
CA GLY A 1201 28.98 3.08 14.26
C GLY A 1201 28.41 1.66 14.02
N HIS A 1202 28.97 0.87 13.09
CA HIS A 1202 28.40 -0.42 12.72
C HIS A 1202 28.83 -1.56 13.66
N TYR A 1203 27.84 -2.27 14.20
CA TYR A 1203 28.02 -3.44 15.06
C TYR A 1203 27.27 -4.65 14.50
N ASP A 1204 27.92 -5.82 14.52
CA ASP A 1204 27.33 -7.12 14.18
C ASP A 1204 27.54 -8.13 15.33
N ALA A 1205 26.82 -9.25 15.33
CA ALA A 1205 26.89 -10.21 16.43
C ALA A 1205 28.08 -11.19 16.29
N LEU A 1206 28.99 -11.24 17.26
CA LEU A 1206 30.15 -12.13 17.20
C LEU A 1206 29.84 -13.52 17.75
N GLN A 1207 29.59 -14.48 16.85
CA GLN A 1207 29.32 -15.86 17.23
C GLN A 1207 30.57 -16.56 17.80
N SER A 1208 30.40 -17.34 18.87
CA SER A 1208 31.51 -17.93 19.62
C SER A 1208 31.93 -19.31 19.11
N SER A 1209 32.90 -19.36 18.19
CA SER A 1209 33.55 -20.60 17.72
C SER A 1209 34.92 -20.87 18.37
N PHE A 1210 35.08 -20.52 19.66
CA PHE A 1210 36.30 -20.77 20.44
C PHE A 1210 35.98 -21.16 21.90
N GLY A 1211 36.19 -22.45 22.25
CA GLY A 1211 36.40 -22.91 23.65
C GLY A 1211 35.31 -23.76 24.34
N ALA A 1212 35.52 -25.09 24.34
CA ALA A 1212 35.22 -26.08 25.40
C ALA A 1212 33.78 -26.31 25.99
N THR A 1213 33.19 -27.47 25.64
CA THR A 1213 32.47 -28.48 26.50
C THR A 1213 31.28 -28.08 27.42
N GLN A 1214 30.22 -28.89 27.67
CA GLN A 1214 29.95 -30.32 27.39
C GLN A 1214 28.43 -30.69 27.43
N SER A 1215 27.92 -31.49 26.48
CA SER A 1215 26.63 -32.25 26.51
C SER A 1215 25.31 -31.44 26.53
N LYS A 1216 24.13 -31.94 26.10
CA LYS A 1216 23.66 -33.28 25.63
C LYS A 1216 22.86 -33.20 24.31
N LEU A 1217 22.57 -34.37 23.72
CA LEU A 1217 21.70 -34.62 22.56
C LEU A 1217 20.23 -34.19 22.84
N HIS A 1218 19.38 -33.85 21.84
CA HIS A 1218 18.78 -34.80 20.89
C HIS A 1218 18.20 -34.21 19.58
N MET A 1219 17.79 -35.13 18.70
CA MET A 1219 17.45 -34.97 17.28
C MET A 1219 16.01 -34.50 16.99
N LYS A 1220 15.80 -34.13 15.72
CA LYS A 1220 14.53 -33.95 14.98
C LYS A 1220 13.82 -32.59 15.25
N ARG A 1221 13.20 -31.97 14.24
CA ARG A 1221 12.96 -32.40 12.84
C ARG A 1221 13.17 -31.25 11.86
#